data_AF-A0A8D8TKI7-F1
#
_entry.id   AF-A0A8D8TKI7-F1
#
_cell.length_a   1.000
_cell.length_b   1.000
_cell.length_c   1.000
_cell.angle_alpha   90.00
_cell.angle_beta   90.00
_cell.angle_gamma   90.00
#
_symmetry.space_group_name_H-M   'P 1'
#
loop_
_entity.id
_entity.type
_entity.pdbx_description
1 polymer ?
#
loop_
_entity_poly.entity_id
_entity_poly.type
_entity_poly.pdbx_seq_one_letter_code
_entity_poly.pdbx_strand_id
1 'polypeptide(L)'
;MQRFWTMEEVPVPTQPLSAEDAHCEAFFQSSCKRQVDGSYSIGLPFKVDPQVLGNSFDVAKKRLVNMEKKLESSNSKEIYSKAITEYEREGYAKRLEQFDKKELAYYMPHHAVIRPDRSTTKVRIVFDLSCKTTAGLSLNDILYTGPTLYKSLFDLLISFRMFPIACTADIKKMFLQIHIHQEDRRFQRFVWRDTAEEPVQCFEMERVVFGMRPSPYLAQRVLQQLATDYKHHHPAASRETEQSFYMDDYLSSYLEESDAVSTISELVTMFKKGGFDLTKFASNSQEVLKTVPDELQMLSEVEWGTDPYLKVLGIQWNPKEDTFSFSINLSDTKCTKRNMLSTIARIFDVLGLISPVIITLKLIIKDLWSLKLDWDEEPPIEVQEKWYKIISEFPLLNNIRIARHVSICKDSKVNVVGFCDASERAMGACIYAHVTNPDGSVYVHLVCAKSKVAPMKFVTIPRLELCSALLLTKLLLVIMNVFQAKYEVENTYCFTDSTVSLSWILSEPSKWNTFVANRVAKIQEITPCSNWHHVAGSDNPADVVSRGTSPQEFLNDQHYWQGPDWLSLPIDQWKLSGNIHNPISIMEERKKPTLHVVKKVEDTSNILLKLAERISSWSLLLRTIARVLKFCKILPRGSCTPSDLDCAEERLFQALQSVSFKKDIESLNKGEQCSNALQKLKPFMKDGLLRCGGRLSNASHLAYEYVHPIILPKDHHIVNLLIDYYHIKNFHTGPHLVTAILRKTVWILGCRDIVRRRIRKCNVCFKANPKPNFPIMGNLPSARVEESKAFYHTGVDYAGPFLITMSRKRGVRSQKAYLCLFICLATKAIHLELSSDLSTTTFIACLRRFIARRGQVKHIYSDQGTNFIGAANVLNEIYKHISSSQFEKEYSKELLDQRITFHFNPPASPHFGGIWEAGVKSVKTHLYKVLGTQILSYEELNTLLVGVEAVLNSRPLWEISNDPGDPVVLTPAHFLMQQPGTHLPVGDEALSCVKLDDRYRMVNQLLSGFWKRWSTEYLCTLQERAKWFKESKSNLEVGTVVLVKSETTPVLRWPLGRIIQVFPGPDGIVRAALVQTQSGIFKRPTVKLCPLPSQ
;
A
#
# COMPACT_ATOMS: atom_id res chain seq x y z
N MET A 1 10.54 -9.28 -12.11
CA MET A 1 9.41 -10.17 -11.78
C MET A 1 8.07 -9.44 -11.83
N GLN A 2 7.72 -8.56 -10.87
CA GLN A 2 6.47 -7.78 -11.00
C GLN A 2 6.45 -6.98 -12.31
N ARG A 3 7.56 -6.29 -12.63
CA ARG A 3 7.80 -5.62 -13.92
C ARG A 3 7.62 -6.51 -15.16
N PHE A 4 7.98 -7.79 -15.10
CA PHE A 4 7.80 -8.73 -16.22
C PHE A 4 6.30 -8.88 -16.53
N TRP A 5 5.49 -9.07 -15.49
CA TRP A 5 4.02 -9.08 -15.60
C TRP A 5 3.39 -7.70 -15.82
N THR A 6 4.12 -6.61 -15.54
CA THR A 6 3.62 -5.23 -15.75
C THR A 6 3.86 -4.72 -17.17
N MET A 7 4.96 -5.14 -17.83
CA MET A 7 5.21 -4.88 -19.27
C MET A 7 4.14 -5.50 -20.18
N GLU A 8 3.35 -6.42 -19.63
CA GLU A 8 2.26 -7.12 -20.33
C GLU A 8 0.88 -6.49 -20.08
N GLU A 9 0.78 -5.49 -19.20
CA GLU A 9 -0.45 -4.71 -19.10
C GLU A 9 -0.56 -3.76 -20.29
N VAL A 10 -1.78 -3.59 -20.80
CA VAL A 10 -2.06 -2.61 -21.84
C VAL A 10 -1.60 -1.23 -21.35
N PRO A 11 -0.87 -0.44 -22.17
CA PRO A 11 -0.45 0.91 -21.80
C PRO A 11 -1.64 1.71 -21.25
N VAL A 12 -1.49 2.23 -20.04
CA VAL A 12 -2.54 3.04 -19.40
C VAL A 12 -2.39 4.48 -19.91
N PRO A 13 -3.49 5.19 -20.24
CA PRO A 13 -3.44 6.60 -20.57
C PRO A 13 -2.69 7.42 -19.50
N THR A 14 -2.03 8.49 -19.92
CA THR A 14 -1.15 9.34 -19.12
C THR A 14 -1.81 9.72 -17.79
N GLN A 15 -1.13 9.42 -16.68
CA GLN A 15 -1.58 9.81 -15.35
C GLN A 15 -1.44 11.33 -15.16
N PRO A 16 -2.30 11.96 -14.35
CA PRO A 16 -2.11 13.37 -13.99
C PRO A 16 -0.74 13.58 -13.36
N LEU A 17 -0.09 14.70 -13.71
CA LEU A 17 1.23 15.07 -13.20
C LEU A 17 1.22 15.06 -11.67
N SER A 18 2.24 14.44 -11.07
CA SER A 18 2.42 14.53 -9.62
C SER A 18 2.86 15.94 -9.21
N ALA A 19 2.77 16.28 -7.92
CA ALA A 19 3.25 17.56 -7.43
C ALA A 19 4.76 17.76 -7.70
N GLU A 20 5.57 16.68 -7.62
CA GLU A 20 6.99 16.74 -7.97
C GLU A 20 7.20 16.98 -9.48
N ASP A 21 6.39 16.35 -10.34
CA ASP A 21 6.46 16.55 -11.79
C ASP A 21 6.11 17.98 -12.18
N ALA A 22 5.07 18.56 -11.56
CA ALA A 22 4.68 19.95 -11.78
C ALA A 22 5.78 20.94 -11.37
N HIS A 23 6.48 20.68 -10.25
CA HIS A 23 7.64 21.51 -9.84
C HIS A 23 8.81 21.37 -10.81
N CYS A 24 9.10 20.15 -11.28
CA CYS A 24 10.15 19.91 -12.26
C CYS A 24 9.86 20.63 -13.59
N GLU A 25 8.61 20.63 -14.04
CA GLU A 25 8.18 21.37 -15.24
C GLU A 25 8.28 22.88 -15.06
N ALA A 26 7.83 23.43 -13.92
CA ALA A 26 7.99 24.84 -13.62
C ALA A 26 9.47 25.26 -13.58
N PHE A 27 10.32 24.41 -12.98
CA PHE A 27 11.77 24.63 -12.97
C PHE A 27 12.35 24.61 -14.40
N PHE A 28 12.00 23.63 -15.23
CA PHE A 28 12.43 23.57 -16.62
C PHE A 28 12.08 24.87 -17.35
N GLN A 29 10.83 25.32 -17.27
CA GLN A 29 10.35 26.53 -17.95
C GLN A 29 11.11 27.79 -17.51
N SER A 30 11.45 27.89 -16.22
CA SER A 30 12.20 29.03 -15.69
C SER A 30 13.71 28.99 -15.97
N SER A 31 14.28 27.79 -16.14
CA SER A 31 15.73 27.59 -16.24
C SER A 31 16.22 27.36 -17.67
N CYS A 32 15.38 26.85 -18.56
CA CYS A 32 15.75 26.58 -19.95
C CYS A 32 16.02 27.88 -20.71
N LYS A 33 17.20 28.00 -21.31
CA LYS A 33 17.63 29.14 -22.10
C LYS A 33 18.10 28.68 -23.47
N ARG A 34 17.69 29.42 -24.50
CA ARG A 34 18.19 29.24 -25.86
C ARG A 34 19.44 30.08 -26.09
N GLN A 35 20.49 29.46 -26.63
CA GLN A 35 21.76 30.09 -26.91
C GLN A 35 21.81 30.71 -28.31
N VAL A 36 22.83 31.53 -28.56
CA VAL A 36 23.02 32.25 -29.83
C VAL A 36 23.26 31.29 -31.00
N ASP A 37 23.92 30.16 -30.74
CA ASP A 37 24.15 29.08 -31.71
C ASP A 37 22.90 28.20 -31.95
N GLY A 38 21.78 28.52 -31.30
CA GLY A 38 20.51 27.80 -31.41
C GLY A 38 20.35 26.65 -30.42
N SER A 39 21.42 26.23 -29.73
CA SER A 39 21.39 25.15 -28.73
C SER A 39 20.67 25.55 -27.45
N TYR A 40 20.34 24.58 -26.59
CA TYR A 40 19.66 24.82 -25.32
C TYR A 40 20.59 24.60 -24.14
N SER A 41 20.38 25.40 -23.09
CA SER A 41 21.09 25.32 -21.80
C SER A 41 20.08 25.24 -20.67
N ILE A 42 20.33 24.38 -19.68
CA ILE A 42 19.40 24.14 -18.57
C ILE A 42 20.12 23.94 -17.24
N GLY A 43 19.45 24.28 -16.13
CA GLY A 43 19.92 24.00 -14.78
C GLY A 43 19.62 22.57 -14.34
N LEU A 44 20.28 22.10 -13.28
CA LEU A 44 19.97 20.83 -12.65
C LEU A 44 18.76 20.99 -11.70
N PRO A 45 17.68 20.19 -11.86
CA PRO A 45 16.47 20.35 -11.07
C PRO A 45 16.63 19.75 -9.67
N PHE A 46 17.21 20.51 -8.74
CA PHE A 46 17.42 20.07 -7.36
C PHE A 46 16.13 20.08 -6.51
N LYS A 47 15.89 18.98 -5.79
CA LYS A 47 14.83 18.82 -4.78
C LYS A 47 15.17 19.49 -3.45
N VAL A 48 16.46 19.49 -3.12
CA VAL A 48 17.03 20.01 -1.88
C VAL A 48 18.33 20.73 -2.20
N ASP A 49 18.75 21.64 -1.33
CA ASP A 49 20.00 22.39 -1.51
C ASP A 49 21.19 21.42 -1.68
N PRO A 50 21.99 21.55 -2.77
CA PRO A 50 23.18 20.72 -2.99
C PRO A 50 24.21 20.74 -1.85
N GLN A 51 24.16 21.72 -0.94
CA GLN A 51 25.01 21.79 0.26
C GLN A 51 24.88 20.56 1.19
N VAL A 52 23.81 19.77 1.05
CA VAL A 52 23.64 18.51 1.79
C VAL A 52 24.55 17.38 1.29
N LEU A 53 25.19 17.54 0.12
CA LEU A 53 26.12 16.56 -0.41
C LEU A 53 27.45 16.59 0.35
N GLY A 54 27.96 15.40 0.70
CA GLY A 54 29.32 15.25 1.18
C GLY A 54 30.33 15.12 0.04
N ASN A 55 31.58 14.88 0.39
CA ASN A 55 32.64 14.57 -0.57
C ASN A 55 32.43 13.22 -1.28
N SER A 56 32.66 13.14 -2.60
CA SER A 56 32.69 11.89 -3.39
C SER A 56 34.01 11.61 -4.13
N PHE A 57 35.01 12.49 -4.02
CA PHE A 57 36.27 12.40 -4.75
C PHE A 57 37.03 11.10 -4.46
N ASP A 58 37.18 10.73 -3.18
CA ASP A 58 37.96 9.55 -2.78
C ASP A 58 37.33 8.25 -3.32
N VAL A 59 36.00 8.19 -3.36
CA VAL A 59 35.27 7.04 -3.89
C VAL A 59 35.42 6.95 -5.41
N ALA A 60 35.30 8.09 -6.11
CA ALA A 60 35.51 8.16 -7.55
C ALA A 60 36.95 7.74 -7.92
N LYS A 61 37.96 8.26 -7.22
CA LYS A 61 39.37 7.88 -7.41
C LYS A 61 39.61 6.39 -7.16
N LYS A 62 39.06 5.82 -6.09
CA LYS A 62 39.19 4.38 -5.79
C LYS A 62 38.56 3.52 -6.89
N ARG A 63 37.42 3.95 -7.46
CA ARG A 63 36.77 3.26 -8.57
C ARG A 63 37.53 3.40 -9.89
N LEU A 64 38.15 4.55 -10.15
CA LEU A 64 39.06 4.75 -11.28
C LEU A 64 40.21 3.72 -11.24
N VAL A 65 40.92 3.60 -10.11
CA VAL A 65 42.04 2.64 -9.97
C VAL A 65 41.61 1.19 -10.21
N ASN A 66 40.42 0.81 -9.76
CA ASN A 66 39.88 -0.53 -10.03
C ASN A 66 39.49 -0.71 -11.51
N MET A 67 38.96 0.34 -12.13
CA MET A 67 38.60 0.33 -13.55
C MET A 67 39.86 0.26 -14.44
N GLU A 68 40.95 0.96 -14.09
CA GLU A 68 42.25 0.91 -14.78
C GLU A 68 42.73 -0.55 -14.90
N LYS A 69 42.81 -1.26 -13.77
CA LYS A 69 43.19 -2.69 -13.73
C LYS A 69 42.30 -3.56 -14.63
N LYS A 70 41.00 -3.27 -14.66
CA LYS A 70 40.04 -4.01 -15.49
C LYS A 70 40.24 -3.73 -16.98
N LEU A 71 40.44 -2.47 -17.37
CA LEU A 71 40.67 -2.07 -18.75
C LEU A 71 42.00 -2.60 -19.31
N GLU A 72 43.02 -2.67 -18.45
CA GLU A 72 44.31 -3.31 -18.77
C GLU A 72 44.13 -4.81 -18.98
N SER A 73 43.42 -5.50 -18.08
CA SER A 73 43.15 -6.93 -18.23
C SER A 73 42.31 -7.29 -19.47
N SER A 74 41.46 -6.37 -19.95
CA SER A 74 40.61 -6.57 -21.13
C SER A 74 41.18 -5.95 -22.42
N ASN A 75 42.42 -5.47 -22.40
CA ASN A 75 43.10 -4.79 -23.50
C ASN A 75 42.25 -3.68 -24.16
N SER A 76 41.46 -2.95 -23.36
CA SER A 76 40.48 -1.96 -23.84
C SER A 76 40.82 -0.52 -23.45
N LYS A 77 41.96 -0.31 -22.77
CA LYS A 77 42.37 0.98 -22.20
C LYS A 77 42.54 2.07 -23.26
N GLU A 78 43.22 1.76 -24.36
CA GLU A 78 43.42 2.73 -25.46
C GLU A 78 42.10 3.20 -26.07
N ILE A 79 41.14 2.28 -26.27
CA ILE A 79 39.84 2.61 -26.85
C ILE A 79 39.06 3.54 -25.89
N TYR A 80 39.19 3.31 -24.58
CA TYR A 80 38.54 4.13 -23.57
C TYR A 80 39.20 5.52 -23.41
N SER A 81 40.53 5.58 -23.42
CA SER A 81 41.28 6.85 -23.40
C SER A 81 40.90 7.72 -24.60
N LYS A 82 40.85 7.14 -25.82
CA LYS A 82 40.37 7.82 -27.03
C LYS A 82 38.96 8.41 -26.87
N ALA A 83 38.05 7.70 -26.19
CA ALA A 83 36.69 8.19 -25.95
C ALA A 83 36.66 9.41 -25.00
N ILE A 84 37.55 9.45 -23.99
CA ILE A 84 37.69 10.62 -23.09
C ILE A 84 38.32 11.80 -23.84
N THR A 85 39.37 11.56 -24.63
CA THR A 85 39.97 12.60 -25.48
C THR A 85 38.96 13.17 -26.47
N GLU A 86 38.07 12.34 -27.02
CA GLU A 86 36.97 12.79 -27.87
C GLU A 86 36.00 13.70 -27.08
N TYR A 87 35.65 13.38 -25.84
CA TYR A 87 34.78 14.25 -25.03
C TYR A 87 35.40 15.63 -24.78
N GLU A 88 36.71 15.70 -24.59
CA GLU A 88 37.44 16.96 -24.44
C GLU A 88 37.53 17.73 -25.77
N ARG A 89 37.90 17.05 -26.86
CA ARG A 89 38.05 17.67 -28.18
C ARG A 89 36.74 18.22 -28.74
N GLU A 90 35.63 17.50 -28.55
CA GLU A 90 34.29 17.91 -29.00
C GLU A 90 33.63 18.93 -28.04
N GLY A 91 34.31 19.31 -26.95
CA GLY A 91 33.79 20.30 -25.99
C GLY A 91 32.63 19.78 -25.12
N TYR A 92 32.51 18.47 -24.92
CA TYR A 92 31.53 17.88 -24.00
C TYR A 92 32.03 17.90 -22.55
N ALA A 93 33.34 17.78 -22.37
CA ALA A 93 34.02 17.84 -21.08
C ALA A 93 35.17 18.84 -21.15
N LYS A 94 35.43 19.51 -20.04
CA LYS A 94 36.58 20.41 -19.90
C LYS A 94 37.51 19.90 -18.81
N ARG A 95 38.80 19.82 -19.11
CA ARG A 95 39.85 19.53 -18.13
C ARG A 95 40.07 20.75 -17.23
N LEU A 96 40.09 20.54 -15.92
CA LEU A 96 40.35 21.60 -14.95
C LEU A 96 41.85 21.68 -14.67
N GLU A 97 42.44 22.87 -14.87
CA GLU A 97 43.87 23.13 -14.59
C GLU A 97 44.21 22.97 -13.11
N GLN A 98 43.31 23.43 -12.23
CA GLN A 98 43.38 23.27 -10.79
C GLN A 98 41.98 23.01 -10.25
N PHE A 99 41.86 22.11 -9.27
CA PHE A 99 40.59 21.87 -8.57
C PHE A 99 40.84 21.63 -7.08
N ASP A 100 40.02 22.25 -6.24
CA ASP A 100 40.06 22.01 -4.79
C ASP A 100 39.18 20.80 -4.45
N LYS A 101 39.78 19.80 -3.82
CA LYS A 101 39.07 18.61 -3.33
C LYS A 101 38.07 18.92 -2.23
N LYS A 102 38.17 20.10 -1.59
CA LYS A 102 37.25 20.59 -0.56
C LYS A 102 36.11 21.45 -1.11
N GLU A 103 36.15 21.82 -2.40
CA GLU A 103 35.05 22.51 -3.04
C GLU A 103 33.77 21.65 -3.00
N LEU A 104 32.62 22.30 -2.87
CA LEU A 104 31.32 21.63 -2.98
C LEU A 104 31.09 21.20 -4.44
N ALA A 105 31.57 20.00 -4.77
CA ALA A 105 31.48 19.39 -6.09
C ALA A 105 31.13 17.90 -5.97
N TYR A 106 30.52 17.36 -7.02
CA TYR A 106 30.19 15.94 -7.10
C TYR A 106 31.02 15.26 -8.18
N TYR A 107 31.88 14.34 -7.74
CA TYR A 107 32.73 13.50 -8.58
C TYR A 107 32.00 12.19 -8.89
N MET A 108 31.65 12.00 -10.16
CA MET A 108 30.96 10.86 -10.71
C MET A 108 31.96 9.73 -11.00
N PRO A 109 31.84 8.56 -10.35
CA PRO A 109 32.50 7.37 -10.86
C PRO A 109 31.97 7.01 -12.24
N HIS A 110 32.80 6.43 -13.09
CA HIS A 110 32.41 6.02 -14.44
C HIS A 110 32.95 4.64 -14.79
N HIS A 111 32.38 4.05 -15.84
CA HIS A 111 32.84 2.80 -16.42
C HIS A 111 32.54 2.73 -17.92
N ALA A 112 33.30 1.87 -18.62
CA ALA A 112 33.11 1.59 -20.03
C ALA A 112 31.99 0.56 -20.25
N VAL A 113 31.10 0.85 -21.19
CA VAL A 113 30.25 -0.14 -21.85
C VAL A 113 30.73 -0.26 -23.29
N ILE A 114 31.41 -1.37 -23.58
CA ILE A 114 31.99 -1.65 -24.90
C ILE A 114 31.00 -2.51 -25.67
N ARG A 115 30.60 -2.05 -26.85
CA ARG A 115 29.69 -2.75 -27.76
C ARG A 115 30.37 -2.88 -29.12
N PRO A 116 31.17 -3.95 -29.32
CA PRO A 116 31.96 -4.12 -30.54
C PRO A 116 31.09 -4.30 -31.80
N ASP A 117 29.82 -4.69 -31.60
CA ASP A 117 28.77 -4.88 -32.61
C ASP A 117 28.20 -3.57 -33.18
N ARG A 118 28.60 -2.39 -32.65
CA ARG A 118 28.09 -1.08 -33.12
C ARG A 118 29.10 -0.36 -34.00
N SER A 119 28.66 0.06 -35.18
CA SER A 119 29.47 0.79 -36.17
C SER A 119 29.88 2.19 -35.68
N THR A 120 29.03 2.92 -34.96
CA THR A 120 29.24 4.37 -34.69
C THR A 120 29.65 4.75 -33.26
N THR A 121 29.54 3.86 -32.26
CA THR A 121 30.03 4.14 -30.90
C THR A 121 30.42 2.84 -30.20
N LYS A 122 31.66 2.40 -30.47
CA LYS A 122 32.23 1.17 -29.89
C LYS A 122 32.33 1.22 -28.37
N VAL A 123 32.43 2.42 -27.78
CA VAL A 123 32.53 2.65 -26.33
C VAL A 123 31.54 3.73 -25.89
N ARG A 124 30.77 3.45 -24.84
CA ARG A 124 29.94 4.43 -24.13
C ARG A 124 30.46 4.60 -22.71
N ILE A 125 30.69 5.85 -22.31
CA ILE A 125 31.07 6.21 -20.95
C ILE A 125 29.80 6.34 -20.12
N VAL A 126 29.68 5.54 -19.06
CA VAL A 126 28.51 5.54 -18.18
C VAL A 126 28.91 6.03 -16.80
N PHE A 127 28.26 7.10 -16.34
CA PHE A 127 28.48 7.70 -15.04
C PHE A 127 27.53 7.13 -13.98
N ASP A 128 28.04 6.86 -12.78
CA ASP A 128 27.26 6.41 -11.63
C ASP A 128 26.93 7.57 -10.70
N LEU A 129 25.83 8.25 -10.99
CA LEU A 129 25.30 9.34 -10.17
C LEU A 129 24.46 8.86 -8.98
N SER A 130 24.39 7.55 -8.74
CA SER A 130 23.76 6.95 -7.56
C SER A 130 24.79 6.60 -6.47
N CYS A 131 26.08 6.85 -6.73
CA CYS A 131 27.14 6.68 -5.76
C CYS A 131 26.94 7.63 -4.56
N LYS A 132 26.86 7.08 -3.35
CA LYS A 132 26.68 7.90 -2.14
C LYS A 132 27.95 8.67 -1.83
N THR A 133 27.78 9.92 -1.44
CA THR A 133 28.82 10.78 -0.85
C THR A 133 29.09 10.36 0.60
N THR A 134 30.10 10.97 1.23
CA THR A 134 30.38 10.82 2.68
C THR A 134 29.21 11.21 3.59
N ALA A 135 28.25 12.01 3.11
CA ALA A 135 27.02 12.34 3.83
C ALA A 135 25.90 11.29 3.67
N GLY A 136 26.11 10.23 2.88
CA GLY A 136 25.12 9.17 2.66
C GLY A 136 24.06 9.45 1.59
N LEU A 137 24.16 10.59 0.89
CA LEU A 137 23.30 10.98 -0.23
C LEU A 137 24.09 10.96 -1.56
N SER A 138 23.44 10.63 -2.67
CA SER A 138 23.96 10.74 -4.04
C SER A 138 23.32 11.90 -4.79
N LEU A 139 23.91 12.32 -5.91
CA LEU A 139 23.33 13.37 -6.74
C LEU A 139 21.92 13.00 -7.23
N ASN A 140 21.71 11.74 -7.63
CA ASN A 140 20.39 11.25 -8.05
C ASN A 140 19.33 11.31 -6.94
N ASP A 141 19.70 11.25 -5.65
CA ASP A 141 18.69 11.34 -4.57
C ASP A 141 18.14 12.75 -4.41
N ILE A 142 18.92 13.76 -4.77
CA ILE A 142 18.59 15.16 -4.59
C ILE A 142 18.09 15.83 -5.87
N LEU A 143 18.00 15.12 -6.99
CA LEU A 143 17.44 15.62 -8.25
C LEU A 143 16.00 15.14 -8.46
N TYR A 144 15.16 16.00 -9.05
CA TYR A 144 13.87 15.58 -9.61
C TYR A 144 14.09 14.58 -10.75
N THR A 145 13.12 13.70 -10.98
CA THR A 145 13.13 12.77 -12.13
C THR A 145 12.42 13.38 -13.34
N GLY A 146 11.35 14.11 -13.10
CA GLY A 146 10.49 14.67 -14.14
C GLY A 146 9.52 13.63 -14.73
N PRO A 147 8.42 14.08 -15.35
CA PRO A 147 7.44 13.21 -15.97
C PRO A 147 7.99 12.51 -17.21
N THR A 148 7.37 11.38 -17.59
CA THR A 148 7.65 10.69 -18.86
C THR A 148 6.91 11.43 -19.98
N LEU A 149 7.64 11.99 -20.95
CA LEU A 149 7.07 12.83 -22.02
C LEU A 149 6.93 12.14 -23.38
N TYR A 150 7.58 10.99 -23.57
CA TYR A 150 7.52 10.21 -24.79
C TYR A 150 6.29 9.30 -24.84
N LYS A 151 5.80 9.03 -26.05
CA LYS A 151 4.75 8.03 -26.27
C LYS A 151 5.25 6.63 -25.96
N SER A 152 4.32 5.72 -25.68
CA SER A 152 4.70 4.34 -25.46
C SER A 152 5.27 3.75 -26.75
N LEU A 153 6.24 2.84 -26.59
CA LEU A 153 6.85 2.11 -27.71
C LEU A 153 5.80 1.41 -28.58
N PHE A 154 4.73 0.95 -27.94
CA PHE A 154 3.60 0.30 -28.58
C PHE A 154 2.88 1.25 -29.54
N ASP A 155 2.58 2.48 -29.10
CA ASP A 155 1.87 3.47 -29.91
C ASP A 155 2.67 3.89 -31.16
N LEU A 156 3.98 4.07 -30.99
CA LEU A 156 4.88 4.43 -32.07
C LEU A 156 4.99 3.33 -33.12
N LEU A 157 5.14 2.06 -32.70
CA LEU A 157 5.18 0.93 -33.63
C LEU A 157 3.86 0.76 -34.37
N ILE A 158 2.71 0.94 -33.71
CA ILE A 158 1.41 0.93 -34.39
C ILE A 158 1.33 2.06 -35.41
N SER A 159 1.68 3.29 -35.02
CA SER A 159 1.68 4.42 -35.94
C SER A 159 2.64 4.22 -37.12
N PHE A 160 3.77 3.56 -36.89
CA PHE A 160 4.75 3.25 -37.93
C PHE A 160 4.22 2.24 -38.94
N ARG A 161 3.25 1.41 -38.58
CA ARG A 161 2.61 0.42 -39.46
C ARG A 161 1.49 0.97 -40.32
N MET A 162 0.95 2.14 -39.99
CA MET A 162 -0.30 2.62 -40.59
C MET A 162 -0.20 2.85 -42.10
N PHE A 163 0.81 3.59 -42.57
CA PHE A 163 0.81 4.13 -43.93
C PHE A 163 1.95 3.57 -44.81
N PRO A 164 1.88 3.64 -46.16
CA PRO A 164 2.81 2.94 -47.04
C PRO A 164 4.25 3.45 -46.98
N ILE A 165 4.50 4.74 -46.74
CA ILE A 165 5.86 5.30 -46.76
C ILE A 165 6.39 5.36 -45.33
N ALA A 166 7.48 4.66 -45.03
CA ALA A 166 8.05 4.52 -43.69
C ALA A 166 9.39 5.22 -43.59
N CYS A 167 9.64 5.94 -42.49
CA CYS A 167 10.91 6.65 -42.26
C CYS A 167 11.40 6.47 -40.83
N THR A 168 12.72 6.29 -40.69
CA THR A 168 13.41 6.20 -39.39
C THR A 168 14.65 7.10 -39.37
N ALA A 169 15.00 7.63 -38.21
CA ALA A 169 16.26 8.35 -37.99
C ALA A 169 16.70 8.27 -36.52
N ASP A 170 17.93 8.67 -36.22
CA ASP A 170 18.53 8.68 -34.88
C ASP A 170 19.15 10.05 -34.58
N ILE A 171 18.92 10.59 -33.38
CA ILE A 171 19.56 11.83 -32.92
C ILE A 171 20.98 11.52 -32.43
N LYS A 172 21.97 12.03 -33.15
CA LYS A 172 23.39 11.83 -32.83
C LYS A 172 23.73 12.42 -31.45
N LYS A 173 24.10 11.54 -30.52
CA LYS A 173 24.56 11.91 -29.16
C LYS A 173 23.58 12.86 -28.44
N MET A 174 22.26 12.62 -28.55
CA MET A 174 21.17 13.48 -28.05
C MET A 174 21.46 14.23 -26.74
N PHE A 175 21.82 13.52 -25.67
CA PHE A 175 22.08 14.14 -24.36
C PHE A 175 23.24 15.15 -24.38
N LEU A 176 24.31 14.84 -25.12
CA LEU A 176 25.51 15.67 -25.17
C LEU A 176 25.31 16.95 -25.98
N GLN A 177 24.19 17.11 -26.68
CA GLN A 177 23.86 18.36 -27.38
C GLN A 177 23.29 19.43 -26.44
N ILE A 178 22.85 19.05 -25.23
CA ILE A 178 22.18 19.95 -24.29
C ILE A 178 23.18 20.44 -23.25
N HIS A 179 23.32 21.76 -23.13
CA HIS A 179 24.23 22.38 -22.18
C HIS A 179 23.65 22.40 -20.76
N ILE A 180 24.55 22.36 -19.78
CA ILE A 180 24.24 22.61 -18.38
C ILE A 180 24.74 23.99 -17.97
N HIS A 181 23.94 24.69 -17.15
CA HIS A 181 24.31 25.98 -16.56
C HIS A 181 25.67 25.89 -15.84
N GLN A 182 26.50 26.92 -16.01
CA GLN A 182 27.86 26.95 -15.51
C GLN A 182 27.96 26.67 -13.99
N GLU A 183 27.01 27.18 -13.20
CA GLU A 183 26.96 27.01 -11.75
C GLU A 183 26.72 25.55 -11.32
N ASP A 184 26.09 24.76 -12.18
CA ASP A 184 25.69 23.38 -11.90
C ASP A 184 26.71 22.34 -12.41
N ARG A 185 27.61 22.75 -13.32
CA ARG A 185 28.61 21.84 -13.95
C ARG A 185 29.52 21.17 -12.94
N ARG A 186 29.84 21.83 -11.82
CA ARG A 186 30.64 21.27 -10.71
C ARG A 186 30.05 20.00 -10.08
N PHE A 187 28.76 19.75 -10.26
CA PHE A 187 28.10 18.53 -9.82
C PHE A 187 28.21 17.37 -10.82
N GLN A 188 28.88 17.59 -11.96
CA GLN A 188 29.16 16.61 -13.00
C GLN A 188 30.66 16.51 -13.28
N ARG A 189 31.49 16.48 -12.23
CA ARG A 189 32.93 16.26 -12.37
C ARG A 189 33.26 14.77 -12.42
N PHE A 190 34.34 14.39 -13.07
CA PHE A 190 34.88 13.03 -13.05
C PHE A 190 36.41 13.06 -13.12
N VAL A 191 37.05 11.92 -12.87
CA VAL A 191 38.51 11.85 -12.73
C VAL A 191 39.10 10.82 -13.68
N TRP A 192 40.19 11.17 -14.37
CA TRP A 192 40.87 10.27 -15.32
C TRP A 192 42.38 10.55 -15.34
N ARG A 193 43.15 9.55 -15.79
CA ARG A 193 44.56 9.64 -16.16
C ARG A 193 44.85 8.54 -17.17
N ASP A 194 45.78 8.78 -18.08
CA ASP A 194 46.10 7.81 -19.14
C ASP A 194 47.07 6.73 -18.64
N THR A 195 47.98 7.08 -17.75
CA THR A 195 48.97 6.16 -17.17
C THR A 195 48.93 6.17 -15.64
N ALA A 196 49.39 5.09 -15.00
CA ALA A 196 49.33 4.96 -13.55
C ALA A 196 50.37 5.87 -12.85
N GLU A 197 51.37 6.29 -13.59
CA GLU A 197 52.46 7.18 -13.23
C GLU A 197 52.01 8.65 -13.24
N GLU A 198 50.99 8.98 -14.04
CA GLU A 198 50.43 10.33 -14.12
C GLU A 198 49.55 10.69 -12.91
N PRO A 199 49.53 11.98 -12.53
CA PRO A 199 48.60 12.48 -11.54
C PRO A 199 47.16 12.39 -12.07
N VAL A 200 46.23 12.04 -11.17
CA VAL A 200 44.79 12.01 -11.50
C VAL A 200 44.32 13.42 -11.85
N GLN A 201 43.79 13.58 -13.06
CA GLN A 201 43.21 14.83 -13.55
C GLN A 201 41.70 14.87 -13.28
N CYS A 202 41.15 16.07 -13.20
CA CYS A 202 39.71 16.30 -13.05
C CYS A 202 39.14 16.90 -14.33
N PHE A 203 38.00 16.37 -14.74
CA PHE A 203 37.23 16.82 -15.88
C PHE A 203 35.84 17.24 -15.40
N GLU A 204 35.26 18.24 -16.02
CA GLU A 204 33.93 18.75 -15.74
C GLU A 204 33.07 18.63 -17.00
N MET A 205 31.92 17.95 -16.88
CA MET A 205 31.00 17.81 -18.01
C MET A 205 30.21 19.10 -18.21
N GLU A 206 30.17 19.60 -19.44
CA GLU A 206 29.43 20.81 -19.81
C GLU A 206 28.01 20.51 -20.29
N ARG A 207 27.71 19.23 -20.52
CA ARG A 207 26.50 18.74 -21.17
C ARG A 207 25.72 17.79 -20.27
N VAL A 208 24.44 17.55 -20.59
CA VAL A 208 23.63 16.53 -19.91
C VAL A 208 24.29 15.16 -20.08
N VAL A 209 24.61 14.49 -18.98
CA VAL A 209 25.21 13.15 -19.00
C VAL A 209 24.19 12.03 -18.89
N PHE A 210 24.58 10.85 -19.38
CA PHE A 210 23.84 9.62 -19.13
C PHE A 210 24.03 9.15 -17.68
N GLY A 211 22.96 8.69 -17.03
CA GLY A 211 22.98 8.18 -15.66
C GLY A 211 22.35 9.10 -14.62
N MET A 212 22.01 10.35 -14.97
CA MET A 212 21.23 11.22 -14.08
C MET A 212 19.74 10.89 -14.18
N ARG A 213 19.03 10.93 -13.05
CA ARG A 213 17.57 10.75 -13.01
C ARG A 213 16.80 11.68 -13.95
N PRO A 214 17.08 12.99 -14.00
CA PRO A 214 16.33 13.90 -14.88
C PRO A 214 16.75 13.86 -16.35
N SER A 215 17.88 13.23 -16.73
CA SER A 215 18.41 13.31 -18.09
C SER A 215 17.39 12.96 -19.20
N PRO A 216 16.59 11.87 -19.08
CA PRO A 216 15.57 11.55 -20.08
C PRO A 216 14.50 12.63 -20.23
N TYR A 217 13.99 13.14 -19.11
CA TYR A 217 12.99 14.22 -19.10
C TYR A 217 13.57 15.50 -19.70
N LEU A 218 14.75 15.94 -19.25
CA LEU A 218 15.40 17.16 -19.75
C LEU A 218 15.61 17.08 -21.26
N ALA A 219 16.11 15.95 -21.75
CA ALA A 219 16.40 15.79 -23.17
C ALA A 219 15.15 15.86 -24.04
N GLN A 220 14.08 15.20 -23.63
CA GLN A 220 12.82 15.23 -24.38
C GLN A 220 12.10 16.55 -24.26
N ARG A 221 12.12 17.17 -23.09
CA ARG A 221 11.46 18.45 -22.89
C ARG A 221 12.14 19.56 -23.69
N VAL A 222 13.46 19.46 -23.93
CA VAL A 222 14.18 20.30 -24.90
C VAL A 222 13.72 20.03 -26.33
N LEU A 223 13.50 18.79 -26.75
CA LEU A 223 12.93 18.52 -28.09
C LEU A 223 11.51 19.09 -28.23
N GLN A 224 10.67 18.98 -27.20
CA GLN A 224 9.35 19.62 -27.19
C GLN A 224 9.46 21.16 -27.19
N GLN A 225 10.47 21.72 -26.52
CA GLN A 225 10.75 23.15 -26.58
C GLN A 225 11.16 23.57 -27.99
N LEU A 226 12.02 22.78 -28.67
CA LEU A 226 12.41 23.00 -30.06
C LEU A 226 11.19 22.98 -30.99
N ALA A 227 10.30 21.99 -30.83
CA ALA A 227 9.05 21.92 -31.58
C ALA A 227 8.15 23.14 -31.31
N THR A 228 8.10 23.61 -30.06
CA THR A 228 7.32 24.81 -29.69
C THR A 228 7.90 26.07 -30.35
N ASP A 229 9.21 26.26 -30.27
CA ASP A 229 9.91 27.43 -30.81
C ASP A 229 9.79 27.54 -32.33
N TYR A 230 9.70 26.41 -33.03
CA TYR A 230 9.61 26.33 -34.50
C TYR A 230 8.22 26.01 -35.04
N LYS A 231 7.21 25.87 -34.19
CA LYS A 231 5.84 25.44 -34.57
C LYS A 231 5.24 26.22 -35.74
N HIS A 232 5.49 27.53 -35.81
CA HIS A 232 4.99 28.39 -36.88
C HIS A 232 5.78 28.31 -38.18
N HIS A 233 7.07 27.95 -38.12
CA HIS A 233 7.97 27.91 -39.28
C HIS A 233 8.08 26.52 -39.89
N HIS A 234 8.04 25.47 -39.05
CA HIS A 234 8.18 24.06 -39.42
C HIS A 234 7.08 23.23 -38.74
N PRO A 235 5.80 23.42 -39.11
CA PRO A 235 4.66 22.83 -38.41
C PRO A 235 4.60 21.30 -38.53
N ALA A 236 5.04 20.72 -39.65
CA ALA A 236 5.04 19.27 -39.83
C ALA A 236 6.11 18.62 -38.96
N ALA A 237 7.34 19.14 -39.01
CA ALA A 237 8.43 18.67 -38.16
C ALA A 237 8.13 18.83 -36.67
N SER A 238 7.49 19.93 -36.27
CA SER A 238 7.10 20.17 -34.87
C SER A 238 6.09 19.13 -34.38
N ARG A 239 5.09 18.79 -35.22
CA ARG A 239 4.11 17.74 -34.92
C ARG A 239 4.78 16.38 -34.78
N GLU A 240 5.65 16.00 -35.71
CA GLU A 240 6.37 14.73 -35.65
C GLU A 240 7.31 14.66 -34.44
N THR A 241 7.93 15.77 -34.05
CA THR A 241 8.78 15.82 -32.85
C THR A 241 7.99 15.55 -31.57
N GLU A 242 6.76 16.03 -31.49
CA GLU A 242 5.86 15.76 -30.36
C GLU A 242 5.31 14.32 -30.37
N GLN A 243 5.20 13.70 -31.55
CA GLN A 243 4.37 12.51 -31.73
C GLN A 243 5.08 11.23 -32.14
N SER A 244 6.30 11.32 -32.68
CA SER A 244 6.95 10.25 -33.44
C SER A 244 8.38 9.94 -32.97
N PHE A 245 8.82 10.56 -31.86
CA PHE A 245 10.11 10.25 -31.23
C PHE A 245 9.96 9.37 -29.99
N TYR A 246 10.83 8.37 -29.90
CA TYR A 246 11.12 7.62 -28.69
C TYR A 246 12.56 7.90 -28.26
N MET A 247 12.76 8.82 -27.31
CA MET A 247 14.10 9.27 -26.93
C MET A 247 14.87 9.82 -28.16
N ASP A 248 15.96 9.16 -28.56
CA ASP A 248 16.82 9.47 -29.70
C ASP A 248 16.29 8.91 -31.03
N ASP A 249 15.41 7.91 -31.00
CA ASP A 249 14.88 7.25 -32.20
C ASP A 249 13.63 7.98 -32.74
N TYR A 250 13.67 8.35 -34.02
CA TYR A 250 12.53 8.85 -34.80
C TYR A 250 11.92 7.72 -35.61
N LEU A 251 10.59 7.60 -35.56
CA LEU A 251 9.84 6.58 -36.28
C LEU A 251 8.47 7.09 -36.74
N SER A 252 8.24 7.15 -38.06
CA SER A 252 6.93 7.57 -38.59
C SER A 252 6.60 6.94 -39.95
N SER A 253 5.33 7.05 -40.34
CA SER A 253 4.86 6.65 -41.67
C SER A 253 3.93 7.71 -42.26
N TYR A 254 3.82 7.73 -43.60
CA TYR A 254 3.12 8.74 -44.40
C TYR A 254 2.31 8.10 -45.53
N LEU A 255 1.19 8.74 -45.88
CA LEU A 255 0.30 8.30 -46.97
C LEU A 255 0.93 8.52 -48.34
N GLU A 256 1.59 9.66 -48.54
CA GLU A 256 2.15 10.09 -49.82
C GLU A 256 3.65 10.42 -49.65
N GLU A 257 4.45 10.15 -50.69
CA GLU A 257 5.90 10.41 -50.67
C GLU A 257 6.21 11.90 -50.55
N SER A 258 5.40 12.77 -51.16
CA SER A 258 5.54 14.22 -51.10
C SER A 258 5.49 14.75 -49.66
N ASP A 259 4.57 14.21 -48.86
CA ASP A 259 4.40 14.60 -47.46
C ASP A 259 5.58 14.14 -46.62
N ALA A 260 6.06 12.92 -46.87
CA ALA A 260 7.25 12.38 -46.22
C ALA A 260 8.47 13.26 -46.53
N VAL A 261 8.72 13.56 -47.82
CA VAL A 261 9.83 14.39 -48.27
C VAL A 261 9.80 15.79 -47.63
N SER A 262 8.63 16.46 -47.67
CA SER A 262 8.47 17.78 -47.07
C SER A 262 8.74 17.75 -45.56
N THR A 263 8.17 16.76 -44.86
CA THR A 263 8.30 16.65 -43.41
C THR A 263 9.73 16.32 -42.98
N ILE A 264 10.43 15.42 -43.67
CA ILE A 264 11.82 15.07 -43.37
C ILE A 264 12.76 16.27 -43.62
N SER A 265 12.54 17.04 -44.69
CA SER A 265 13.30 18.26 -44.97
C SER A 265 13.13 19.31 -43.88
N GLU A 266 11.88 19.55 -43.44
CA GLU A 266 11.60 20.42 -42.28
C GLU A 266 12.28 19.90 -41.01
N LEU A 267 12.25 18.58 -40.78
CA LEU A 267 12.79 17.94 -39.58
C LEU A 267 14.31 18.11 -39.50
N VAL A 268 15.03 17.79 -40.59
CA VAL A 268 16.50 17.98 -40.68
C VAL A 268 16.86 19.44 -40.44
N THR A 269 16.14 20.38 -41.08
CA THR A 269 16.39 21.81 -40.93
C THR A 269 16.14 22.30 -39.50
N MET A 270 15.02 21.91 -38.90
CA MET A 270 14.63 22.31 -37.56
C MET A 270 15.60 21.78 -36.50
N PHE A 271 15.94 20.49 -36.56
CA PHE A 271 16.88 19.87 -35.63
C PHE A 271 18.26 20.51 -35.73
N LYS A 272 18.75 20.78 -36.95
CA LYS A 272 20.03 21.45 -37.16
C LYS A 272 20.07 22.84 -36.51
N LYS A 273 18.99 23.62 -36.64
CA LYS A 273 18.84 24.94 -35.97
C LYS A 273 18.72 24.85 -34.44
N GLY A 274 18.37 23.70 -33.90
CA GLY A 274 18.34 23.40 -32.47
C GLY A 274 19.65 22.86 -31.90
N GLY A 275 20.68 22.70 -32.74
CA GLY A 275 21.95 22.07 -32.36
C GLY A 275 21.90 20.54 -32.30
N PHE A 276 20.91 19.91 -32.94
CA PHE A 276 20.77 18.46 -33.02
C PHE A 276 21.02 17.96 -34.45
N ASP A 277 21.82 16.91 -34.58
CA ASP A 277 22.06 16.26 -35.88
C ASP A 277 21.29 14.94 -35.95
N LEU A 278 20.44 14.80 -36.96
CA LEU A 278 19.77 13.55 -37.30
C LEU A 278 20.67 12.72 -38.22
N THR A 279 20.74 11.42 -37.96
CA THR A 279 21.62 10.47 -38.66
C THR A 279 20.93 9.12 -38.83
N LYS A 280 21.56 8.19 -39.56
CA LYS A 280 21.05 6.83 -39.81
C LYS A 280 19.64 6.84 -40.41
N PHE A 281 19.39 7.76 -41.34
CA PHE A 281 18.13 7.78 -42.04
C PHE A 281 17.92 6.49 -42.83
N ALA A 282 16.73 5.91 -42.70
CA ALA A 282 16.28 4.79 -43.52
C ALA A 282 14.81 4.97 -43.90
N SER A 283 14.47 4.50 -45.10
CA SER A 283 13.13 4.58 -45.67
C SER A 283 12.92 3.44 -46.66
N ASN A 284 11.66 3.00 -46.83
CA ASN A 284 11.29 2.09 -47.92
C ASN A 284 11.10 2.82 -49.27
N SER A 285 10.97 4.16 -49.25
CA SER A 285 10.90 5.00 -50.45
C SER A 285 12.26 5.59 -50.81
N GLN A 286 12.67 5.40 -52.07
CA GLN A 286 13.89 5.98 -52.63
C GLN A 286 13.79 7.49 -52.81
N GLU A 287 12.60 8.03 -53.10
CA GLU A 287 12.39 9.47 -53.24
C GLU A 287 12.67 10.21 -51.92
N VAL A 288 12.27 9.62 -50.79
CA VAL A 288 12.61 10.16 -49.47
C VAL A 288 14.12 10.14 -49.23
N LEU A 289 14.81 9.03 -49.54
CA LEU A 289 16.26 8.91 -49.32
C LEU A 289 17.05 9.95 -50.13
N LYS A 290 16.68 10.21 -51.39
CA LYS A 290 17.33 11.22 -52.25
C LYS A 290 17.33 12.63 -51.63
N THR A 291 16.39 12.94 -50.74
CA THR A 291 16.31 14.26 -50.09
C THR A 291 17.22 14.40 -48.88
N VAL A 292 17.79 13.29 -48.40
CA VAL A 292 18.70 13.24 -47.26
C VAL A 292 20.13 13.08 -47.79
N PRO A 293 21.11 13.90 -47.35
CA PRO A 293 22.51 13.71 -47.73
C PRO A 293 23.01 12.28 -47.45
N ASP A 294 23.77 11.71 -48.37
CA ASP A 294 24.25 10.31 -48.29
C ASP A 294 25.01 10.01 -46.98
N GLU A 295 25.72 10.98 -46.43
CA GLU A 295 26.43 10.87 -45.14
C GLU A 295 25.51 10.68 -43.93
N LEU A 296 24.27 11.15 -44.02
CA LEU A 296 23.26 11.03 -42.96
C LEU A 296 22.37 9.79 -43.15
N GLN A 297 22.35 9.23 -44.36
CA GLN A 297 21.69 7.96 -44.63
C GLN A 297 22.43 6.82 -43.93
N MET A 298 21.70 5.74 -43.64
CA MET A 298 22.32 4.54 -43.11
C MET A 298 23.18 3.87 -44.20
N LEU A 299 24.51 3.88 -44.00
CA LEU A 299 25.47 3.26 -44.93
C LEU A 299 25.05 1.83 -45.30
N SER A 300 24.79 1.63 -46.58
CA SER A 300 24.50 0.35 -47.23
C SER A 300 25.71 -0.61 -47.27
N GLU A 301 26.86 -0.21 -46.72
CA GLU A 301 28.15 -0.91 -46.79
C GLU A 301 28.64 -1.45 -45.42
N VAL A 302 27.73 -1.85 -44.54
CA VAL A 302 28.06 -2.93 -43.58
C VAL A 302 27.51 -4.21 -44.19
N GLU A 303 28.33 -4.82 -45.05
CA GLU A 303 28.20 -6.16 -45.63
C GLU A 303 26.76 -6.62 -45.90
N TRP A 304 26.38 -6.65 -47.19
CA TRP A 304 25.31 -7.50 -47.74
C TRP A 304 25.69 -8.99 -47.59
N GLY A 305 25.92 -9.40 -46.36
CA GLY A 305 26.60 -10.61 -45.94
C GLY A 305 26.31 -10.89 -44.47
N THR A 306 25.03 -10.82 -44.08
CA THR A 306 24.28 -11.91 -43.41
C THR A 306 22.93 -11.47 -42.84
N ASP A 307 22.57 -10.18 -42.83
CA ASP A 307 21.17 -9.78 -42.53
C ASP A 307 20.81 -8.33 -42.98
N PRO A 308 19.87 -8.13 -43.94
CA PRO A 308 19.43 -6.82 -44.46
C PRO A 308 18.46 -6.04 -43.51
N TYR A 309 18.53 -6.27 -42.20
CA TYR A 309 17.50 -5.83 -41.25
C TYR A 309 17.96 -4.70 -40.31
N LEU A 310 17.13 -3.67 -40.17
CA LEU A 310 17.26 -2.58 -39.20
C LEU A 310 16.58 -2.92 -37.89
N LYS A 311 17.26 -2.79 -36.75
CA LYS A 311 16.61 -2.89 -35.43
C LYS A 311 15.83 -1.61 -35.15
N VAL A 312 14.55 -1.60 -35.48
CA VAL A 312 13.61 -0.51 -35.17
C VAL A 312 12.93 -0.82 -33.85
N LEU A 313 13.29 -0.08 -32.81
CA LEU A 313 12.62 -0.16 -31.50
C LEU A 313 12.50 -1.61 -30.99
N GLY A 314 13.50 -2.44 -31.27
CA GLY A 314 13.63 -3.84 -30.83
C GLY A 314 13.03 -4.92 -31.74
N ILE A 315 12.35 -4.56 -32.83
CA ILE A 315 11.93 -5.47 -33.93
C ILE A 315 12.86 -5.24 -35.13
N GLN A 316 13.10 -6.26 -35.96
CA GLN A 316 13.85 -6.09 -37.20
C GLN A 316 12.92 -5.65 -38.33
N TRP A 317 13.27 -4.58 -39.05
CA TRP A 317 12.55 -4.08 -40.22
C TRP A 317 13.47 -4.10 -41.44
N ASN A 318 13.00 -4.66 -42.54
CA ASN A 318 13.66 -4.59 -43.84
C ASN A 318 12.98 -3.49 -44.67
N PRO A 319 13.65 -2.36 -44.94
CA PRO A 319 13.06 -1.27 -45.72
C PRO A 319 12.75 -1.64 -47.18
N LYS A 320 13.52 -2.55 -47.78
CA LYS A 320 13.36 -2.92 -49.19
C LYS A 320 12.10 -3.73 -49.43
N GLU A 321 11.87 -4.73 -48.58
CA GLU A 321 10.69 -5.61 -48.64
C GLU A 321 9.51 -5.07 -47.81
N ASP A 322 9.73 -4.01 -47.04
CA ASP A 322 8.82 -3.43 -46.06
C ASP A 322 8.19 -4.44 -45.07
N THR A 323 9.02 -5.33 -44.55
CA THR A 323 8.59 -6.41 -43.64
C THR A 323 9.31 -6.36 -42.30
N PHE A 324 8.59 -6.75 -41.26
CA PHE A 324 9.14 -7.08 -39.96
C PHE A 324 9.59 -8.55 -39.88
N SER A 325 10.64 -8.76 -39.11
CA SER A 325 11.18 -10.06 -38.74
C SER A 325 11.66 -10.05 -37.29
N PHE A 326 12.02 -11.24 -36.78
CA PHE A 326 12.62 -11.42 -35.46
C PHE A 326 14.01 -12.02 -35.61
N SER A 327 14.97 -11.55 -34.81
CA SER A 327 16.30 -12.17 -34.68
C SER A 327 16.39 -12.87 -33.34
N ILE A 328 16.33 -14.19 -33.41
CA ILE A 328 16.34 -15.06 -32.26
C ILE A 328 17.48 -16.06 -32.39
N ASN A 329 18.58 -15.74 -31.71
CA ASN A 329 19.73 -16.62 -31.55
C ASN A 329 19.78 -17.10 -30.10
N LEU A 330 19.28 -18.31 -29.88
CA LEU A 330 19.34 -18.98 -28.59
C LEU A 330 20.47 -20.02 -28.63
N SER A 331 21.44 -19.86 -27.74
CA SER A 331 22.42 -20.90 -27.41
C SER A 331 21.76 -21.98 -26.54
N ASP A 332 22.23 -23.22 -26.63
CA ASP A 332 21.80 -24.33 -25.76
C ASP A 332 21.88 -23.91 -24.29
N THR A 333 20.73 -23.61 -23.69
CA THR A 333 20.64 -23.08 -22.33
C THR A 333 20.10 -24.18 -21.44
N LYS A 334 20.81 -24.45 -20.34
CA LYS A 334 20.34 -25.38 -19.31
C LYS A 334 18.92 -25.04 -18.89
N CYS A 335 18.10 -26.06 -18.73
CA CYS A 335 16.70 -25.96 -18.33
C CYS A 335 16.58 -25.52 -16.85
N THR A 336 16.79 -24.24 -16.56
CA THR A 336 16.62 -23.66 -15.22
C THR A 336 15.67 -22.47 -15.27
N LYS A 337 15.00 -22.18 -14.15
CA LYS A 337 14.07 -21.05 -14.03
C LYS A 337 14.71 -19.72 -14.44
N ARG A 338 15.98 -19.49 -14.05
CA ARG A 338 16.75 -18.30 -14.42
C ARG A 338 16.93 -18.20 -15.94
N ASN A 339 17.37 -19.28 -16.57
CA ASN A 339 17.65 -19.30 -18.00
C ASN A 339 16.36 -19.15 -18.82
N MET A 340 15.28 -19.83 -18.43
CA MET A 340 13.98 -19.68 -19.11
C MET A 340 13.48 -18.24 -19.10
N LEU A 341 13.51 -17.57 -17.94
CA LEU A 341 13.12 -16.17 -17.83
C LEU A 341 14.05 -15.25 -18.63
N SER A 342 15.36 -15.53 -18.62
CA SER A 342 16.32 -14.78 -19.44
C SER A 342 16.05 -14.94 -20.93
N THR A 343 15.67 -16.14 -21.38
CA THR A 343 15.32 -16.41 -22.78
C THR A 343 14.05 -15.67 -23.17
N ILE A 344 12.98 -15.72 -22.36
CA ILE A 344 11.75 -14.99 -22.67
C ILE A 344 12.00 -13.47 -22.69
N ALA A 345 12.79 -12.95 -21.75
CA ALA A 345 13.11 -11.52 -21.70
C ALA A 345 13.97 -11.03 -22.87
N ARG A 346 14.66 -11.92 -23.60
CA ARG A 346 15.40 -11.59 -24.82
C ARG A 346 14.48 -11.46 -26.04
N ILE A 347 13.28 -12.02 -25.98
CA ILE A 347 12.30 -11.90 -27.04
C ILE A 347 11.60 -10.54 -26.89
N PHE A 348 11.85 -9.67 -27.85
CA PHE A 348 11.32 -8.32 -27.85
C PHE A 348 10.11 -8.21 -28.77
N ASP A 349 8.93 -8.59 -28.26
CA ASP A 349 7.66 -8.54 -29.01
C ASP A 349 6.70 -7.51 -28.39
N VAL A 350 6.87 -6.25 -28.77
CA VAL A 350 6.08 -5.13 -28.22
C VAL A 350 4.61 -5.24 -28.61
N LEU A 351 4.36 -5.56 -29.88
CA LEU A 351 3.02 -5.64 -30.47
C LEU A 351 2.32 -6.96 -30.15
N GLY A 352 3.03 -7.96 -29.65
CA GLY A 352 2.51 -9.29 -29.34
C GLY A 352 2.23 -10.14 -30.58
N LEU A 353 2.92 -9.88 -31.69
CA LEU A 353 2.69 -10.57 -32.96
C LEU A 353 2.97 -12.07 -32.85
N ILE A 354 3.95 -12.48 -32.03
CA ILE A 354 4.28 -13.89 -31.78
C ILE A 354 3.80 -14.35 -30.40
N SER A 355 2.79 -13.66 -29.86
CA SER A 355 2.21 -13.96 -28.54
C SER A 355 1.73 -15.42 -28.35
N PRO A 356 1.25 -16.15 -29.39
CA PRO A 356 0.91 -17.57 -29.25
C PRO A 356 2.09 -18.48 -28.93
N VAL A 357 3.30 -18.13 -29.37
CA VAL A 357 4.50 -18.92 -29.04
C VAL A 357 5.03 -18.51 -27.67
N ILE A 358 5.03 -17.20 -27.38
CA ILE A 358 5.50 -16.66 -26.10
C ILE A 358 4.64 -17.17 -24.92
N ILE A 359 3.31 -17.29 -25.11
CA ILE A 359 2.44 -17.78 -24.03
C ILE A 359 2.78 -19.21 -23.62
N THR A 360 3.19 -20.08 -24.56
CA THR A 360 3.63 -21.45 -24.28
C THR A 360 4.83 -21.46 -23.34
N LEU A 361 5.83 -20.59 -23.56
CA LEU A 361 6.97 -20.43 -22.66
C LEU A 361 6.56 -19.90 -21.28
N LYS A 362 5.62 -18.94 -21.23
CA LYS A 362 5.10 -18.40 -19.97
C LYS A 362 4.33 -19.45 -19.16
N LEU A 363 3.62 -20.35 -19.83
CA LEU A 363 2.92 -21.46 -19.20
C LEU A 363 3.90 -22.44 -18.55
N ILE A 364 5.04 -22.74 -19.20
CA ILE A 364 6.10 -23.55 -18.59
C ILE A 364 6.60 -22.89 -17.29
N ILE A 365 6.82 -21.58 -17.29
CA ILE A 365 7.24 -20.86 -16.07
C ILE A 365 6.18 -20.90 -14.97
N LYS A 366 4.89 -20.79 -15.33
CA LYS A 366 3.78 -20.95 -14.39
C LYS A 366 3.80 -22.33 -13.74
N ASP A 367 4.04 -23.37 -14.53
CA ASP A 367 4.15 -24.75 -14.06
C ASP A 367 5.34 -24.92 -13.09
N LEU A 368 6.51 -24.35 -13.42
CA LEU A 368 7.69 -24.32 -12.54
C LEU A 368 7.46 -23.62 -11.20
N TRP A 369 6.62 -22.59 -11.17
CA TRP A 369 6.28 -21.91 -9.91
C TRP A 369 5.37 -22.74 -9.01
N SER A 370 4.52 -23.58 -9.61
CA SER A 370 3.70 -24.53 -8.86
C SER A 370 4.55 -25.59 -8.15
N LEU A 371 5.72 -25.92 -8.73
CA LEU A 371 6.69 -26.87 -8.19
C LEU A 371 7.60 -26.30 -7.08
N LYS A 372 7.60 -24.97 -6.84
CA LYS A 372 8.40 -24.29 -5.80
C LYS A 372 9.92 -24.54 -5.86
N LEU A 373 10.46 -24.78 -7.05
CA LEU A 373 11.92 -24.97 -7.29
C LEU A 373 12.73 -23.69 -7.02
N ASP A 374 14.03 -23.81 -6.74
CA ASP A 374 14.96 -22.67 -6.68
C ASP A 374 15.34 -22.13 -8.07
N TRP A 375 16.15 -21.06 -8.14
CA TRP A 375 16.43 -20.35 -9.41
C TRP A 375 17.25 -21.14 -10.43
N ASP A 376 18.17 -21.94 -9.92
CA ASP A 376 19.19 -22.67 -10.70
C ASP A 376 19.00 -24.20 -10.60
N GLU A 377 17.88 -24.63 -10.01
CA GLU A 377 17.47 -26.03 -9.89
C GLU A 377 16.82 -26.53 -11.19
N GLU A 378 17.12 -27.77 -11.57
CA GLU A 378 16.57 -28.40 -12.77
C GLU A 378 15.17 -28.99 -12.49
N PRO A 379 14.18 -28.78 -13.37
CA PRO A 379 12.83 -29.26 -13.15
C PRO A 379 12.66 -30.74 -13.52
N PRO A 380 11.51 -31.37 -13.23
CA PRO A 380 11.21 -32.74 -13.66
C PRO A 380 11.39 -32.94 -15.16
N ILE A 381 11.77 -34.15 -15.55
CA ILE A 381 12.11 -34.54 -16.93
C ILE A 381 11.02 -34.11 -17.93
N GLU A 382 9.75 -34.28 -17.58
CA GLU A 382 8.60 -33.87 -18.41
C GLU A 382 8.61 -32.38 -18.79
N VAL A 383 9.07 -31.51 -17.88
CA VAL A 383 9.19 -30.07 -18.14
C VAL A 383 10.43 -29.77 -18.96
N GLN A 384 11.51 -30.53 -18.73
CA GLN A 384 12.74 -30.41 -19.52
C GLN A 384 12.50 -30.78 -20.98
N GLU A 385 11.81 -31.89 -21.25
CA GLU A 385 11.47 -32.33 -22.60
C GLU A 385 10.63 -31.29 -23.34
N LYS A 386 9.61 -30.71 -22.69
CA LYS A 386 8.79 -29.62 -23.25
C LYS A 386 9.62 -28.39 -23.58
N TRP A 387 10.52 -28.00 -22.67
CA TRP A 387 11.41 -26.86 -22.86
C TRP A 387 12.36 -27.08 -24.05
N TYR A 388 13.08 -28.20 -24.06
CA TYR A 388 14.05 -28.50 -25.12
C TYR A 388 13.39 -28.63 -26.48
N LYS A 389 12.18 -29.22 -26.55
CA LYS A 389 11.40 -29.26 -27.79
C LYS A 389 11.15 -27.85 -28.34
N ILE A 390 10.55 -26.96 -27.54
CA ILE A 390 10.21 -25.60 -28.00
C ILE A 390 11.47 -24.79 -28.35
N ILE A 391 12.54 -24.94 -27.56
CA ILE A 391 13.79 -24.20 -27.80
C ILE A 391 14.49 -24.67 -29.07
N SER A 392 14.42 -25.96 -29.40
CA SER A 392 14.97 -26.48 -30.66
C SER A 392 14.24 -25.95 -31.89
N GLU A 393 12.94 -25.69 -31.78
CA GLU A 393 12.11 -25.13 -32.86
C GLU A 393 12.17 -23.59 -32.91
N PHE A 394 12.66 -22.94 -31.86
CA PHE A 394 12.63 -21.48 -31.72
C PHE A 394 13.35 -20.69 -32.84
N PRO A 395 14.50 -21.14 -33.37
CA PRO A 395 15.16 -20.49 -34.50
C PRO A 395 14.27 -20.40 -35.76
N LEU A 396 13.24 -21.24 -35.89
CA LEU A 396 12.31 -21.20 -37.02
C LEU A 396 11.53 -19.87 -37.08
N LEU A 397 11.36 -19.18 -35.95
CA LEU A 397 10.72 -17.85 -35.90
C LEU A 397 11.50 -16.78 -36.67
N ASN A 398 12.80 -16.98 -36.94
CA ASN A 398 13.60 -16.09 -37.78
C ASN A 398 13.11 -16.06 -39.23
N ASN A 399 12.29 -17.04 -39.66
CA ASN A 399 11.72 -17.11 -41.00
C ASN A 399 10.41 -16.33 -41.14
N ILE A 400 9.82 -15.86 -40.04
CA ILE A 400 8.59 -15.07 -40.08
C ILE A 400 8.83 -13.74 -40.79
N ARG A 401 7.96 -13.41 -41.73
CA ARG A 401 7.91 -12.11 -42.42
C ARG A 401 6.51 -11.55 -42.25
N ILE A 402 6.42 -10.35 -41.66
CA ILE A 402 5.14 -9.70 -41.36
C ILE A 402 5.14 -8.36 -42.08
N ALA A 403 4.09 -8.06 -42.85
CA ALA A 403 3.96 -6.75 -43.47
C ALA A 403 3.96 -5.64 -42.40
N ARG A 404 4.84 -4.64 -42.57
CA ARG A 404 4.83 -3.44 -41.72
C ARG A 404 3.54 -2.67 -42.00
N HIS A 405 3.30 -2.31 -43.25
CA HIS A 405 2.11 -1.61 -43.71
C HIS A 405 0.83 -2.44 -43.49
N VAL A 406 -0.21 -1.83 -42.90
CA VAL A 406 -1.54 -2.45 -42.77
C VAL A 406 -2.49 -2.09 -43.92
N SER A 407 -1.95 -1.81 -45.11
CA SER A 407 -2.68 -1.54 -46.35
C SER A 407 -3.57 -0.29 -46.38
N ILE A 408 -3.50 0.60 -45.37
CA ILE A 408 -4.21 1.89 -45.40
C ILE A 408 -3.59 2.80 -46.46
N CYS A 409 -4.38 3.24 -47.43
CA CYS A 409 -4.03 4.25 -48.41
C CYS A 409 -4.97 5.46 -48.33
N LYS A 410 -4.79 6.43 -49.23
CA LYS A 410 -5.65 7.60 -49.31
C LYS A 410 -7.08 7.17 -49.62
N ASP A 411 -8.05 7.74 -48.91
CA ASP A 411 -9.49 7.46 -49.04
C ASP A 411 -9.92 6.00 -48.76
N SER A 412 -9.08 5.21 -48.10
CA SER A 412 -9.45 3.89 -47.56
C SER A 412 -10.51 4.00 -46.47
N LYS A 413 -11.40 3.00 -46.41
CA LYS A 413 -12.29 2.81 -45.26
C LYS A 413 -11.64 1.84 -44.28
N VAL A 414 -11.42 2.29 -43.05
CA VAL A 414 -10.73 1.50 -42.02
C VAL A 414 -11.70 1.11 -40.92
N ASN A 415 -11.80 -0.19 -40.67
CA ASN A 415 -12.56 -0.77 -39.57
C ASN A 415 -11.60 -1.53 -38.65
N VAL A 416 -11.80 -1.41 -37.33
CA VAL A 416 -10.97 -2.09 -36.34
C VAL A 416 -11.74 -3.26 -35.75
N VAL A 417 -11.18 -4.47 -35.84
CA VAL A 417 -11.86 -5.71 -35.46
C VAL A 417 -11.08 -6.43 -34.39
N GLY A 418 -11.70 -6.67 -33.24
CA GLY A 418 -11.11 -7.30 -32.08
C GLY A 418 -11.70 -8.67 -31.78
N PHE A 419 -10.86 -9.64 -31.42
CA PHE A 419 -11.26 -10.97 -30.96
C PHE A 419 -10.68 -11.24 -29.57
N CYS A 420 -11.42 -11.94 -28.73
CA CYS A 420 -10.93 -12.37 -27.42
C CYS A 420 -11.31 -13.81 -27.10
N ASP A 421 -10.44 -14.48 -26.35
CA ASP A 421 -10.67 -15.85 -25.87
C ASP A 421 -10.00 -16.07 -24.50
N ALA A 422 -10.49 -17.04 -23.74
CA ALA A 422 -9.83 -17.49 -22.53
C ALA A 422 -9.93 -19.01 -22.31
N SER A 423 -8.78 -19.60 -22.01
CA SER A 423 -8.67 -20.96 -21.48
C SER A 423 -8.46 -20.96 -19.96
N GLU A 424 -8.49 -22.14 -19.34
CA GLU A 424 -8.11 -22.31 -17.92
C GLU A 424 -6.65 -21.90 -17.65
N ARG A 425 -5.80 -21.89 -18.69
CA ARG A 425 -4.36 -21.67 -18.57
C ARG A 425 -3.97 -20.22 -18.81
N ALA A 426 -4.56 -19.57 -19.81
CA ALA A 426 -4.29 -18.19 -20.21
C ALA A 426 -5.48 -17.56 -20.97
N MET A 427 -5.45 -16.24 -21.10
CA MET A 427 -6.41 -15.44 -21.84
C MET A 427 -5.70 -14.61 -22.91
N GLY A 428 -6.37 -14.37 -24.02
CA GLY A 428 -5.82 -13.71 -25.20
C GLY A 428 -6.78 -12.70 -25.81
N ALA A 429 -6.21 -11.69 -26.46
CA ALA A 429 -6.93 -10.79 -27.34
C ALA A 429 -6.06 -10.44 -28.55
N CYS A 430 -6.66 -10.35 -29.74
CA CYS A 430 -6.01 -9.90 -30.97
C CYS A 430 -6.89 -8.86 -31.68
N ILE A 431 -6.24 -7.93 -32.38
CA ILE A 431 -6.89 -6.85 -33.13
C ILE A 431 -6.37 -6.83 -34.55
N TYR A 432 -7.30 -6.73 -35.49
CA TYR A 432 -7.08 -6.64 -36.91
C TYR A 432 -7.53 -5.27 -37.43
N ALA A 433 -6.83 -4.78 -38.44
CA ALA A 433 -7.29 -3.70 -39.30
C ALA A 433 -7.96 -4.35 -40.52
N HIS A 434 -9.22 -4.01 -40.73
CA HIS A 434 -9.97 -4.33 -41.94
C HIS A 434 -10.01 -3.07 -42.80
N VAL A 435 -9.38 -3.13 -43.96
CA VAL A 435 -9.17 -1.97 -44.82
C VAL A 435 -9.81 -2.24 -46.17
N THR A 436 -10.77 -1.40 -46.54
CA THR A 436 -11.36 -1.40 -47.87
C THR A 436 -10.80 -0.21 -48.64
N ASN A 437 -10.02 -0.50 -49.67
CA ASN A 437 -9.43 0.52 -50.53
C ASN A 437 -10.49 1.13 -51.48
N PRO A 438 -10.22 2.29 -52.10
CA PRO A 438 -11.13 2.94 -53.04
C PRO A 438 -11.50 2.08 -54.26
N ASP A 439 -10.65 1.13 -54.64
CA ASP A 439 -10.89 0.17 -55.72
C ASP A 439 -11.80 -1.00 -55.31
N GLY A 440 -12.24 -1.04 -54.05
CA GLY A 440 -13.07 -2.09 -53.47
C GLY A 440 -12.30 -3.30 -52.97
N SER A 441 -10.96 -3.32 -53.08
CA SER A 441 -10.16 -4.42 -52.52
C SER A 441 -10.16 -4.37 -50.99
N VAL A 442 -10.28 -5.55 -50.37
CA VAL A 442 -10.36 -5.71 -48.91
C VAL A 442 -9.11 -6.41 -48.41
N TYR A 443 -8.45 -5.80 -47.43
CA TYR A 443 -7.27 -6.35 -46.76
C TYR A 443 -7.51 -6.47 -45.26
N VAL A 444 -6.98 -7.55 -44.70
CA VAL A 444 -7.05 -7.83 -43.26
C VAL A 444 -5.64 -8.05 -42.74
N HIS A 445 -5.25 -7.29 -41.73
CA HIS A 445 -3.93 -7.38 -41.13
C HIS A 445 -4.01 -7.42 -39.61
N LEU A 446 -3.30 -8.38 -38.99
CA LEU A 446 -3.07 -8.37 -37.55
C LEU A 446 -2.27 -7.12 -37.14
N VAL A 447 -2.90 -6.26 -36.35
CA VAL A 447 -2.32 -5.02 -35.82
C VAL A 447 -1.51 -5.32 -34.55
N CYS A 448 -2.11 -6.06 -33.61
CA CYS A 448 -1.46 -6.46 -32.37
C CYS A 448 -2.20 -7.60 -31.69
N ALA A 449 -1.53 -8.28 -30.76
CA ALA A 449 -2.16 -9.21 -29.85
C ALA A 449 -1.57 -9.10 -28.44
N LYS A 450 -2.31 -9.56 -27.43
CA LYS A 450 -1.84 -9.62 -26.05
C LYS A 450 -2.33 -10.91 -25.40
N SER A 451 -1.40 -11.63 -24.78
CA SER A 451 -1.67 -12.82 -23.99
C SER A 451 -1.36 -12.58 -22.51
N LYS A 452 -2.18 -13.16 -21.62
CA LYS A 452 -2.02 -13.08 -20.17
C LYS A 452 -2.25 -14.44 -19.53
N VAL A 453 -1.31 -14.89 -18.70
CA VAL A 453 -1.45 -16.15 -17.98
C VAL A 453 -2.59 -16.05 -16.95
N ALA A 454 -3.45 -17.08 -16.92
CA ALA A 454 -4.58 -17.11 -15.99
C ALA A 454 -4.09 -17.18 -14.54
N PRO A 455 -4.77 -16.53 -13.58
CA PRO A 455 -4.35 -16.53 -12.18
C PRO A 455 -4.18 -17.94 -11.60
N MET A 456 -3.23 -18.11 -10.66
CA MET A 456 -3.07 -19.36 -9.91
C MET A 456 -4.25 -19.69 -8.99
N LYS A 457 -5.07 -18.68 -8.65
CA LYS A 457 -6.31 -18.88 -7.90
C LYS A 457 -7.39 -19.35 -8.87
N PHE A 458 -8.18 -20.33 -8.44
CA PHE A 458 -9.30 -20.83 -9.23
C PHE A 458 -10.28 -19.71 -9.61
N VAL A 459 -10.52 -19.55 -10.90
CA VAL A 459 -11.50 -18.66 -11.50
C VAL A 459 -12.24 -19.48 -12.56
N THR A 460 -13.56 -19.36 -12.61
CA THR A 460 -14.38 -20.09 -13.59
C THR A 460 -14.09 -19.61 -15.01
N ILE A 461 -14.23 -20.51 -16.00
CA ILE A 461 -13.99 -20.19 -17.43
C ILE A 461 -14.80 -18.96 -17.88
N PRO A 462 -16.12 -18.83 -17.60
CA PRO A 462 -16.87 -17.64 -17.99
C PRO A 462 -16.32 -16.33 -17.42
N ARG A 463 -15.74 -16.36 -16.21
CA ARG A 463 -15.11 -15.18 -15.62
C ARG A 463 -13.75 -14.86 -16.26
N LEU A 464 -13.02 -15.87 -16.75
CA LEU A 464 -11.80 -15.69 -17.52
C LEU A 464 -12.10 -15.12 -18.91
N GLU A 465 -13.14 -15.62 -19.59
CA GLU A 465 -13.65 -15.10 -20.87
C GLU A 465 -14.10 -13.63 -20.72
N LEU A 466 -14.82 -13.29 -19.63
CA LEU A 466 -15.13 -11.87 -19.36
C LEU A 466 -13.87 -11.02 -19.10
N CYS A 467 -12.80 -11.62 -18.56
CA CYS A 467 -11.52 -10.92 -18.39
C CYS A 467 -10.76 -10.75 -19.71
N SER A 468 -10.85 -11.70 -20.66
CA SER A 468 -10.29 -11.55 -21.99
C SER A 468 -11.04 -10.48 -22.79
N ALA A 469 -12.37 -10.42 -22.66
CA ALA A 469 -13.17 -9.33 -23.21
C ALA A 469 -12.72 -7.95 -22.68
N LEU A 470 -12.49 -7.83 -21.37
CA LEU A 470 -11.95 -6.60 -20.80
C LEU A 470 -10.52 -6.28 -21.27
N LEU A 471 -9.68 -7.31 -21.50
CA LEU A 471 -8.34 -7.13 -22.06
C LEU A 471 -8.43 -6.57 -23.48
N LEU A 472 -9.31 -7.12 -24.32
CA LEU A 472 -9.57 -6.63 -25.66
C LEU A 472 -10.05 -5.18 -25.66
N THR A 473 -11.04 -4.84 -24.83
CA THR A 473 -11.56 -3.46 -24.72
C THR A 473 -10.45 -2.45 -24.40
N LYS A 474 -9.56 -2.80 -23.46
CA LYS A 474 -8.44 -1.91 -23.11
C LYS A 474 -7.47 -1.76 -24.28
N LEU A 475 -7.16 -2.85 -24.98
CA LEU A 475 -6.26 -2.83 -26.12
C LEU A 475 -6.86 -1.99 -27.26
N LEU A 476 -8.16 -2.14 -27.52
CA LEU A 476 -8.91 -1.33 -28.49
C LEU A 476 -8.85 0.16 -28.15
N LEU A 477 -9.00 0.55 -26.89
CA LEU A 477 -8.89 1.96 -26.49
C LEU A 477 -7.54 2.57 -26.93
N VAL A 478 -6.44 1.85 -26.74
CA VAL A 478 -5.10 2.31 -27.15
C VAL A 478 -5.02 2.40 -28.67
N ILE A 479 -5.45 1.36 -29.39
CA ILE A 479 -5.41 1.33 -30.86
C ILE A 479 -6.27 2.44 -31.46
N MET A 480 -7.48 2.64 -30.95
CA MET A 480 -8.39 3.68 -31.42
C MET A 480 -7.79 5.07 -31.20
N ASN A 481 -7.16 5.33 -30.05
CA ASN A 481 -6.49 6.62 -29.80
C ASN A 481 -5.33 6.87 -30.80
N VAL A 482 -4.58 5.83 -31.17
CA VAL A 482 -3.48 5.96 -32.15
C VAL A 482 -4.01 6.13 -33.57
N PHE A 483 -4.99 5.32 -33.97
CA PHE A 483 -5.58 5.39 -35.30
C PHE A 483 -6.30 6.71 -35.52
N GLN A 484 -7.24 7.09 -34.63
CA GLN A 484 -8.04 8.32 -34.76
C GLN A 484 -7.20 9.60 -34.74
N ALA A 485 -5.99 9.57 -34.15
CA ALA A 485 -5.07 10.70 -34.19
C ALA A 485 -4.45 10.95 -35.59
N LYS A 486 -4.44 9.94 -36.46
CA LYS A 486 -3.80 10.00 -37.80
C LYS A 486 -4.74 9.70 -38.96
N TYR A 487 -5.79 8.92 -38.76
CA TYR A 487 -6.71 8.47 -39.80
C TYR A 487 -8.11 8.19 -39.23
N GLU A 488 -9.15 8.40 -40.03
CA GLU A 488 -10.53 8.15 -39.60
C GLU A 488 -10.83 6.64 -39.54
N VAL A 489 -11.43 6.20 -38.43
CA VAL A 489 -11.91 4.82 -38.26
C VAL A 489 -13.43 4.84 -38.36
N GLU A 490 -13.97 4.07 -39.31
CA GLU A 490 -15.41 4.06 -39.62
C GLU A 490 -16.19 3.29 -38.56
N ASN A 491 -15.80 2.04 -38.26
CA ASN A 491 -16.44 1.21 -37.24
C ASN A 491 -15.45 0.40 -36.41
N THR A 492 -15.93 -0.08 -35.26
CA THR A 492 -15.21 -0.98 -34.38
C THR A 492 -16.07 -2.20 -34.04
N TYR A 493 -15.55 -3.40 -34.24
CA TYR A 493 -16.24 -4.67 -33.96
C TYR A 493 -15.48 -5.48 -32.92
N CYS A 494 -16.19 -6.10 -31.98
CA CYS A 494 -15.65 -6.95 -30.92
C CYS A 494 -16.32 -8.33 -30.98
N PHE A 495 -15.52 -9.39 -31.00
CA PHE A 495 -15.99 -10.77 -31.12
C PHE A 495 -15.54 -11.62 -29.93
N THR A 496 -16.45 -12.45 -29.44
CA THR A 496 -16.18 -13.52 -28.47
C THR A 496 -17.03 -14.74 -28.82
N ASP A 497 -16.46 -15.93 -28.61
CA ASP A 497 -17.15 -17.22 -28.70
C ASP A 497 -17.96 -17.58 -27.45
N SER A 498 -17.70 -16.87 -26.34
CA SER A 498 -18.44 -17.02 -25.11
C SER A 498 -19.80 -16.33 -25.18
N THR A 499 -20.84 -17.10 -25.51
CA THR A 499 -22.24 -16.64 -25.39
C THR A 499 -22.59 -16.15 -23.99
N VAL A 500 -21.97 -16.72 -22.94
CA VAL A 500 -22.16 -16.30 -21.55
C VAL A 500 -21.57 -14.91 -21.33
N SER A 501 -20.30 -14.68 -21.66
CA SER A 501 -19.65 -13.38 -21.50
C SER A 501 -20.34 -12.32 -22.34
N LEU A 502 -20.71 -12.66 -23.58
CA LEU A 502 -21.45 -11.77 -24.46
C LEU A 502 -22.82 -11.39 -23.87
N SER A 503 -23.57 -12.34 -23.32
CA SER A 503 -24.85 -12.04 -22.65
C SER A 503 -24.69 -11.12 -21.43
N TRP A 504 -23.58 -11.24 -20.70
CA TRP A 504 -23.25 -10.36 -19.58
C TRP A 504 -22.95 -8.95 -20.06
N ILE A 505 -22.16 -8.82 -21.14
CA ILE A 505 -21.78 -7.55 -21.77
C ILE A 505 -23.00 -6.83 -22.36
N LEU A 506 -23.94 -7.55 -22.99
CA LEU A 506 -25.14 -6.98 -23.59
C LEU A 506 -26.22 -6.60 -22.55
N SER A 507 -26.01 -6.91 -21.27
CA SER A 507 -26.97 -6.65 -20.20
C SER A 507 -26.52 -5.54 -19.26
N GLU A 508 -27.48 -4.95 -18.52
CA GLU A 508 -27.16 -3.96 -17.49
C GLU A 508 -26.25 -4.53 -16.37
N PRO A 509 -25.15 -3.84 -16.01
CA PRO A 509 -24.23 -4.26 -14.95
C PRO A 509 -24.91 -4.51 -13.60
N SER A 510 -26.00 -3.77 -13.33
CA SER A 510 -26.75 -3.81 -12.07
C SER A 510 -27.32 -5.21 -11.74
N LYS A 511 -27.62 -6.01 -12.78
CA LYS A 511 -28.21 -7.35 -12.70
C LYS A 511 -27.22 -8.39 -12.18
N TRP A 512 -25.92 -8.13 -12.30
CA TRP A 512 -24.86 -9.07 -11.99
C TRP A 512 -24.30 -8.88 -10.57
N ASN A 513 -23.62 -9.90 -10.07
CA ASN A 513 -22.81 -9.76 -8.86
C ASN A 513 -21.63 -8.79 -9.06
N THR A 514 -20.96 -8.40 -7.97
CA THR A 514 -19.93 -7.35 -8.01
C THR A 514 -18.76 -7.65 -8.96
N PHE A 515 -18.35 -8.92 -9.12
CA PHE A 515 -17.22 -9.26 -9.98
C PHE A 515 -17.53 -9.02 -11.46
N VAL A 516 -18.69 -9.52 -11.91
CA VAL A 516 -19.15 -9.41 -13.29
C VAL A 516 -19.62 -7.97 -13.57
N ALA A 517 -20.41 -7.38 -12.66
CA ALA A 517 -20.91 -6.01 -12.79
C ALA A 517 -19.78 -4.99 -13.01
N ASN A 518 -18.71 -5.05 -12.22
CA ASN A 518 -17.61 -4.09 -12.33
C ASN A 518 -16.83 -4.22 -13.65
N ARG A 519 -16.76 -5.42 -14.24
CA ARG A 519 -16.07 -5.64 -15.52
C ARG A 519 -16.93 -5.26 -16.70
N VAL A 520 -18.20 -5.66 -16.68
CA VAL A 520 -19.20 -5.26 -17.67
C VAL A 520 -19.32 -3.74 -17.72
N ALA A 521 -19.39 -3.06 -16.57
CA ALA A 521 -19.43 -1.59 -16.55
C ALA A 521 -18.22 -0.94 -17.23
N LYS A 522 -17.00 -1.47 -16.99
CA LYS A 522 -15.78 -0.97 -17.65
C LYS A 522 -15.74 -1.28 -19.15
N ILE A 523 -16.25 -2.44 -19.55
CA ILE A 523 -16.36 -2.81 -20.98
C ILE A 523 -17.31 -1.84 -21.67
N GLN A 524 -18.48 -1.60 -21.07
CA GLN A 524 -19.52 -0.71 -21.62
C GLN A 524 -19.13 0.77 -21.60
N GLU A 525 -18.24 1.20 -20.71
CA GLU A 525 -17.71 2.58 -20.67
C GLU A 525 -16.81 2.90 -21.86
N ILE A 526 -16.08 1.91 -22.37
CA ILE A 526 -15.10 2.08 -23.45
C ILE A 526 -15.67 1.64 -24.81
N THR A 527 -16.35 0.49 -24.84
CA THR A 527 -16.95 -0.09 -26.06
C THR A 527 -18.45 -0.20 -25.91
N PRO A 528 -19.26 0.43 -26.80
CA PRO A 528 -20.70 0.28 -26.79
C PRO A 528 -21.14 -1.18 -26.94
N CYS A 529 -22.27 -1.55 -26.32
CA CYS A 529 -22.82 -2.91 -26.42
C CYS A 529 -23.12 -3.31 -27.87
N SER A 530 -23.46 -2.35 -28.74
CA SER A 530 -23.74 -2.57 -30.16
C SER A 530 -22.56 -3.15 -30.94
N ASN A 531 -21.34 -2.99 -30.43
CA ASN A 531 -20.12 -3.40 -31.12
C ASN A 531 -19.74 -4.85 -30.79
N TRP A 532 -20.46 -5.52 -29.87
CA TRP A 532 -20.14 -6.86 -29.40
C TRP A 532 -20.98 -7.93 -30.09
N HIS A 533 -20.30 -8.91 -30.69
CA HIS A 533 -20.89 -9.97 -31.48
C HIS A 533 -20.33 -11.34 -31.10
N HIS A 534 -21.09 -12.39 -31.44
CA HIS A 534 -20.66 -13.77 -31.26
C HIS A 534 -19.88 -14.25 -32.49
N VAL A 535 -18.84 -15.05 -32.27
CA VAL A 535 -18.11 -15.80 -33.31
C VAL A 535 -18.05 -17.28 -32.94
N ALA A 536 -18.01 -18.19 -33.90
CA ALA A 536 -17.77 -19.60 -33.59
C ALA A 536 -16.34 -19.78 -33.04
N GLY A 537 -16.13 -20.68 -32.09
CA GLY A 537 -14.80 -20.92 -31.53
C GLY A 537 -13.76 -21.38 -32.57
N SER A 538 -14.20 -22.09 -33.63
CA SER A 538 -13.33 -22.45 -34.78
C SER A 538 -12.85 -21.27 -35.59
N ASP A 539 -13.59 -20.17 -35.53
CA ASP A 539 -13.35 -18.95 -36.30
C ASP A 539 -12.74 -17.85 -35.42
N ASN A 540 -12.41 -18.16 -34.17
CA ASN A 540 -11.88 -17.23 -33.19
C ASN A 540 -10.34 -17.29 -33.15
N PRO A 541 -9.61 -16.37 -33.82
CA PRO A 541 -8.15 -16.40 -33.86
C PRO A 541 -7.50 -16.11 -32.49
N ALA A 542 -8.27 -15.62 -31.51
CA ALA A 542 -7.78 -15.41 -30.15
C ALA A 542 -7.58 -16.73 -29.38
N ASP A 543 -8.14 -17.86 -29.83
CA ASP A 543 -7.98 -19.18 -29.19
C ASP A 543 -6.51 -19.60 -29.16
N VAL A 544 -5.80 -19.42 -30.28
CA VAL A 544 -4.36 -19.70 -30.39
C VAL A 544 -3.52 -18.80 -29.47
N VAL A 545 -3.97 -17.57 -29.19
CA VAL A 545 -3.34 -16.65 -28.23
C VAL A 545 -3.55 -17.09 -26.77
N SER A 546 -4.70 -17.71 -26.46
CA SER A 546 -5.08 -18.14 -25.12
C SER A 546 -4.54 -19.54 -24.77
N ARG A 547 -4.35 -20.42 -25.76
CA ARG A 547 -3.84 -21.79 -25.58
C ARG A 547 -2.34 -21.92 -25.83
N GLY A 548 -1.83 -21.15 -26.78
CA GLY A 548 -0.47 -21.23 -27.30
C GLY A 548 -0.28 -22.34 -28.33
N THR A 549 0.78 -22.21 -29.12
CA THR A 549 1.17 -23.16 -30.17
C THR A 549 2.70 -23.33 -30.22
N SER A 550 3.18 -24.34 -30.94
CA SER A 550 4.61 -24.55 -31.18
C SER A 550 5.13 -23.61 -32.29
N PRO A 551 6.41 -23.21 -32.29
CA PRO A 551 6.97 -22.40 -33.37
C PRO A 551 6.75 -22.99 -34.78
N GLN A 552 6.81 -24.32 -34.90
CA GLN A 552 6.64 -25.01 -36.19
C GLN A 552 5.19 -24.94 -36.71
N GLU A 553 4.20 -25.15 -35.84
CA GLU A 553 2.77 -25.03 -36.20
C GLU A 553 2.41 -23.56 -36.50
N PHE A 554 2.91 -22.64 -35.67
CA PHE A 554 2.63 -21.21 -35.77
C PHE A 554 3.03 -20.58 -37.11
N LEU A 555 4.11 -21.06 -37.72
CA LEU A 555 4.58 -20.57 -39.03
C LEU A 555 3.56 -20.72 -40.15
N ASN A 556 2.70 -21.75 -40.06
CA ASN A 556 1.71 -22.07 -41.10
C ASN A 556 0.28 -21.64 -40.73
N ASP A 557 0.10 -20.98 -39.58
CA ASP A 557 -1.21 -20.58 -39.07
C ASP A 557 -1.73 -19.29 -39.75
N GLN A 558 -2.30 -19.43 -40.95
CA GLN A 558 -2.91 -18.31 -41.67
C GLN A 558 -4.13 -17.74 -40.94
N HIS A 559 -4.84 -18.57 -40.18
CA HIS A 559 -6.02 -18.16 -39.42
C HIS A 559 -5.67 -17.08 -38.38
N TYR A 560 -4.54 -17.21 -37.70
CA TYR A 560 -4.06 -16.17 -36.78
C TYR A 560 -3.64 -14.87 -37.50
N TRP A 561 -3.00 -14.94 -38.66
CA TRP A 561 -2.50 -13.73 -39.35
C TRP A 561 -3.58 -12.94 -40.09
N GLN A 562 -4.52 -13.64 -40.72
CA GLN A 562 -5.57 -13.06 -41.57
C GLN A 562 -6.94 -13.03 -40.90
N GLY A 563 -7.09 -13.71 -39.76
CA GLY A 563 -8.39 -13.92 -39.13
C GLY A 563 -9.22 -15.00 -39.84
N PRO A 564 -10.52 -15.12 -39.54
CA PRO A 564 -11.40 -16.05 -40.23
C PRO A 564 -11.68 -15.62 -41.68
N ASP A 565 -11.90 -16.58 -42.58
CA ASP A 565 -12.05 -16.32 -44.03
C ASP A 565 -13.11 -15.27 -44.37
N TRP A 566 -14.21 -15.23 -43.61
CA TRP A 566 -15.29 -14.26 -43.82
C TRP A 566 -14.89 -12.82 -43.49
N LEU A 567 -13.81 -12.61 -42.72
CA LEU A 567 -13.32 -11.28 -42.36
C LEU A 567 -12.77 -10.54 -43.59
N SER A 568 -12.27 -11.28 -44.59
CA SER A 568 -11.81 -10.73 -45.87
C SER A 568 -12.95 -10.32 -46.81
N LEU A 569 -14.21 -10.55 -46.43
CA LEU A 569 -15.38 -10.10 -47.19
C LEU A 569 -15.79 -8.67 -46.81
N PRO A 570 -16.52 -7.97 -47.69
CA PRO A 570 -17.21 -6.72 -47.33
C PRO A 570 -18.14 -6.89 -46.11
N ILE A 571 -18.24 -5.84 -45.29
CA ILE A 571 -18.94 -5.87 -43.99
C ILE A 571 -20.43 -6.23 -44.13
N ASP A 572 -21.08 -5.82 -45.21
CA ASP A 572 -22.49 -6.13 -45.50
C ASP A 572 -22.75 -7.63 -45.67
N GLN A 573 -21.70 -8.42 -45.94
CA GLN A 573 -21.78 -9.87 -46.09
C GLN A 573 -21.52 -10.61 -44.76
N TRP A 574 -21.14 -9.89 -43.70
CA TRP A 574 -20.87 -10.50 -42.41
C TRP A 574 -22.18 -10.94 -41.75
N LYS A 575 -22.24 -12.22 -41.37
CA LYS A 575 -23.39 -12.78 -40.63
C LYS A 575 -23.27 -12.43 -39.15
N LEU A 576 -23.54 -11.18 -38.80
CA LEU A 576 -23.55 -10.74 -37.41
C LEU A 576 -24.72 -11.38 -36.66
N SER A 577 -24.41 -12.19 -35.66
CA SER A 577 -25.40 -12.91 -34.86
C SER A 577 -26.29 -11.93 -34.07
N GLY A 578 -27.59 -11.92 -34.33
CA GLY A 578 -28.59 -11.13 -33.60
C GLY A 578 -29.33 -11.96 -32.54
N ASN A 579 -29.40 -11.44 -31.31
CA ASN A 579 -30.12 -11.97 -30.14
C ASN A 579 -29.72 -13.37 -29.65
N ILE A 580 -28.89 -13.41 -28.60
CA ILE A 580 -28.54 -14.64 -27.89
C ILE A 580 -29.62 -14.95 -26.84
N HIS A 581 -30.23 -16.13 -26.93
CA HIS A 581 -31.10 -16.67 -25.88
C HIS A 581 -30.33 -16.85 -24.57
N ASN A 582 -30.91 -16.47 -23.43
CA ASN A 582 -30.27 -16.51 -22.10
C ASN A 582 -29.73 -17.90 -21.70
N PRO A 583 -28.40 -18.18 -21.70
CA PRO A 583 -27.86 -19.42 -21.13
C PRO A 583 -28.15 -19.63 -19.63
N ILE A 584 -28.22 -20.90 -19.23
CA ILE A 584 -28.49 -21.34 -17.84
C ILE A 584 -27.44 -20.82 -16.85
N SER A 585 -26.16 -20.75 -17.27
CA SER A 585 -25.03 -20.22 -16.48
C SER A 585 -25.20 -18.77 -16.02
N ILE A 586 -26.03 -17.99 -16.74
CA ILE A 586 -26.38 -16.62 -16.36
C ILE A 586 -27.07 -16.58 -14.98
N MET A 587 -27.86 -17.60 -14.65
CA MET A 587 -28.72 -17.59 -13.46
C MET A 587 -27.94 -17.62 -12.14
N GLU A 588 -26.75 -18.22 -12.12
CA GLU A 588 -25.91 -18.33 -10.91
C GLU A 588 -25.25 -17.00 -10.53
N GLU A 589 -24.87 -16.20 -11.54
CA GLU A 589 -24.18 -14.92 -11.37
C GLU A 589 -25.15 -13.72 -11.36
N ARG A 590 -26.44 -13.93 -11.67
CA ARG A 590 -27.51 -12.97 -11.43
C ARG A 590 -27.68 -12.76 -9.93
N LYS A 591 -27.89 -11.50 -9.52
CA LYS A 591 -28.46 -11.23 -8.21
C LYS A 591 -29.82 -11.95 -8.14
N LYS A 592 -29.98 -12.89 -7.20
CA LYS A 592 -31.22 -13.65 -7.04
C LYS A 592 -32.41 -12.68 -6.97
N PRO A 593 -33.41 -12.78 -7.87
CA PRO A 593 -34.61 -11.98 -7.75
C PRO A 593 -35.31 -12.39 -6.44
N THR A 594 -35.57 -11.43 -5.59
CA THR A 594 -36.35 -11.64 -4.37
C THR A 594 -37.81 -11.76 -4.76
N LEU A 595 -38.26 -12.98 -5.04
CA LEU A 595 -39.67 -13.32 -5.25
C LEU A 595 -40.40 -13.26 -3.90
N HIS A 596 -41.25 -12.25 -3.71
CA HIS A 596 -42.18 -12.21 -2.60
C HIS A 596 -43.41 -13.07 -2.91
N VAL A 597 -43.39 -14.33 -2.48
CA VAL A 597 -44.61 -15.17 -2.44
C VAL A 597 -45.52 -14.63 -1.34
N VAL A 598 -46.67 -14.06 -1.72
CA VAL A 598 -47.70 -13.64 -0.77
C VAL A 598 -48.58 -14.85 -0.47
N LYS A 599 -48.21 -15.62 0.55
CA LYS A 599 -49.14 -16.55 1.21
C LYS A 599 -50.11 -15.69 2.01
N LYS A 600 -51.38 -15.65 1.62
CA LYS A 600 -52.44 -14.92 2.32
C LYS A 600 -52.68 -15.61 3.67
N VAL A 601 -51.95 -15.17 4.69
CA VAL A 601 -52.24 -15.49 6.09
C VAL A 601 -52.99 -14.29 6.63
N GLU A 602 -54.24 -14.50 7.01
CA GLU A 602 -55.00 -13.56 7.82
C GLU A 602 -54.27 -13.40 9.15
N ASP A 603 -53.47 -12.35 9.21
CA ASP A 603 -52.69 -12.02 10.39
C ASP A 603 -53.00 -10.55 10.67
N THR A 604 -53.81 -10.36 11.72
CA THR A 604 -54.45 -9.14 12.25
C THR A 604 -53.47 -8.03 12.66
N SER A 605 -52.21 -8.15 12.27
CA SER A 605 -51.15 -7.17 12.50
C SER A 605 -51.20 -6.05 11.45
N ASN A 606 -51.22 -4.80 11.93
CA ASN A 606 -51.29 -3.59 11.13
C ASN A 606 -50.25 -3.59 9.99
N ILE A 607 -50.72 -3.46 8.75
CA ILE A 607 -49.93 -3.57 7.51
C ILE A 607 -48.73 -2.60 7.50
N LEU A 608 -48.88 -1.41 8.08
CA LEU A 608 -47.79 -0.42 8.14
C LEU A 608 -46.66 -0.87 9.08
N LEU A 609 -46.98 -1.57 10.17
CA LEU A 609 -45.98 -2.10 11.11
C LEU A 609 -45.22 -3.28 10.49
N LYS A 610 -45.93 -4.19 9.81
CA LYS A 610 -45.33 -5.27 9.02
C LYS A 610 -44.40 -4.76 7.92
N LEU A 611 -44.80 -3.68 7.24
CA LEU A 611 -43.96 -3.03 6.25
C LEU A 611 -42.70 -2.43 6.90
N ALA A 612 -42.84 -1.82 8.08
CA ALA A 612 -41.72 -1.23 8.81
C ALA A 612 -40.67 -2.27 9.22
N GLU A 613 -41.08 -3.48 9.63
CA GLU A 613 -40.16 -4.58 10.00
C GLU A 613 -39.22 -5.01 8.86
N ARG A 614 -39.66 -4.85 7.60
CA ARG A 614 -38.87 -5.23 6.41
C ARG A 614 -37.89 -4.15 5.95
N ILE A 615 -38.00 -2.93 6.50
CA ILE A 615 -37.21 -1.78 6.06
C ILE A 615 -36.21 -1.40 7.15
N SER A 616 -34.95 -1.19 6.75
CA SER A 616 -33.83 -0.88 7.64
C SER A 616 -33.43 0.61 7.65
N SER A 617 -34.14 1.47 6.91
CA SER A 617 -33.86 2.91 6.80
C SER A 617 -35.11 3.76 7.03
N TRP A 618 -35.03 4.73 7.95
CA TRP A 618 -36.12 5.66 8.26
C TRP A 618 -36.60 6.45 7.04
N SER A 619 -35.68 7.05 6.27
CA SER A 619 -36.03 7.83 5.07
C SER A 619 -36.62 6.97 3.96
N LEU A 620 -36.25 5.69 3.88
CA LEU A 620 -36.86 4.76 2.93
C LEU A 620 -38.27 4.37 3.39
N LEU A 621 -38.45 4.12 4.70
CA LEU A 621 -39.74 3.78 5.30
C LEU A 621 -40.77 4.87 5.04
N LEU A 622 -40.45 6.13 5.36
CA LEU A 622 -41.37 7.26 5.13
C LEU A 622 -41.71 7.45 3.65
N ARG A 623 -40.73 7.40 2.74
CA ARG A 623 -40.99 7.49 1.30
C ARG A 623 -41.85 6.34 0.77
N THR A 624 -41.68 5.14 1.33
CA THR A 624 -42.47 3.96 0.94
C THR A 624 -43.90 4.11 1.41
N ILE A 625 -44.11 4.51 2.66
CA ILE A 625 -45.46 4.77 3.21
C ILE A 625 -46.14 5.90 2.44
N ALA A 626 -45.46 7.01 2.18
CA ALA A 626 -46.00 8.12 1.39
C ALA A 626 -46.44 7.66 -0.02
N ARG A 627 -45.63 6.83 -0.69
CA ARG A 627 -46.01 6.23 -1.99
C ARG A 627 -47.21 5.29 -1.89
N VAL A 628 -47.29 4.47 -0.83
CA VAL A 628 -48.44 3.60 -0.58
C VAL A 628 -49.70 4.43 -0.34
N LEU A 629 -49.62 5.49 0.46
CA LEU A 629 -50.74 6.40 0.70
C LEU A 629 -51.20 7.11 -0.60
N LYS A 630 -50.27 7.53 -1.46
CA LYS A 630 -50.58 8.06 -2.80
C LYS A 630 -51.21 7.00 -3.72
N PHE A 631 -50.72 5.77 -3.68
CA PHE A 631 -51.29 4.65 -4.44
C PHE A 631 -52.73 4.36 -4.00
N CYS A 632 -52.98 4.36 -2.70
CA CYS A 632 -54.31 4.24 -2.10
C CYS A 632 -55.20 5.48 -2.30
N LYS A 633 -54.73 6.52 -3.02
CA LYS A 633 -55.42 7.80 -3.26
C LYS A 633 -55.78 8.59 -1.98
N ILE A 634 -55.09 8.30 -0.88
CA ILE A 634 -55.22 9.03 0.39
C ILE A 634 -54.46 10.37 0.33
N LEU A 635 -53.35 10.39 -0.41
CA LEU A 635 -52.57 11.59 -0.74
C LEU A 635 -52.64 11.88 -2.25
N PRO A 636 -52.48 13.15 -2.67
CA PRO A 636 -52.54 13.53 -4.08
C PRO A 636 -51.43 12.86 -4.92
N ARG A 637 -51.81 12.44 -6.13
CA ARG A 637 -50.92 11.79 -7.11
C ARG A 637 -49.85 12.78 -7.59
N GLY A 638 -48.60 12.33 -7.72
CA GLY A 638 -47.47 13.15 -8.16
C GLY A 638 -46.17 12.83 -7.42
N SER A 639 -45.16 13.71 -7.55
CA SER A 639 -43.90 13.59 -6.81
C SER A 639 -44.12 13.66 -5.29
N CYS A 640 -43.20 13.07 -4.53
CA CYS A 640 -43.28 13.08 -3.06
C CYS A 640 -42.82 14.44 -2.53
N THR A 641 -43.71 15.16 -1.87
CA THR A 641 -43.43 16.45 -1.23
C THR A 641 -43.05 16.24 0.24
N PRO A 642 -42.47 17.25 0.92
CA PRO A 642 -42.21 17.19 2.36
C PRO A 642 -43.48 16.92 3.18
N SER A 643 -44.60 17.57 2.83
CA SER A 643 -45.90 17.37 3.50
C SER A 643 -46.41 15.92 3.39
N ASP A 644 -46.12 15.23 2.27
CA ASP A 644 -46.46 13.81 2.12
C ASP A 644 -45.65 12.92 3.10
N LEU A 645 -44.43 13.30 3.43
CA LEU A 645 -43.58 12.59 4.37
C LEU A 645 -44.03 12.82 5.81
N ASP A 646 -44.46 14.04 6.15
CA ASP A 646 -45.02 14.39 7.46
C ASP A 646 -46.31 13.57 7.70
N CYS A 647 -47.20 13.51 6.72
CA CYS A 647 -48.42 12.68 6.79
C CYS A 647 -48.11 11.18 6.92
N ALA A 648 -47.07 10.69 6.22
CA ALA A 648 -46.62 9.31 6.34
C ALA A 648 -46.04 9.00 7.73
N GLU A 649 -45.31 9.94 8.33
CA GLU A 649 -44.75 9.83 9.68
C GLU A 649 -45.87 9.81 10.74
N GLU A 650 -46.85 10.72 10.64
CA GLU A 650 -47.99 10.76 11.54
C GLU A 650 -48.82 9.47 11.51
N ARG A 651 -49.15 8.96 10.32
CA ARG A 651 -49.90 7.69 10.17
C ARG A 651 -49.12 6.48 10.70
N LEU A 652 -47.80 6.49 10.56
CA LEU A 652 -46.95 5.45 11.12
C LEU A 652 -46.96 5.48 12.66
N PHE A 653 -46.94 6.68 13.26
CA PHE A 653 -47.06 6.82 14.71
C PHE A 653 -48.46 6.47 15.23
N GLN A 654 -49.53 6.85 14.53
CA GLN A 654 -50.89 6.43 14.87
C GLN A 654 -51.01 4.90 14.87
N ALA A 655 -50.49 4.23 13.83
CA ALA A 655 -50.45 2.78 13.76
C ALA A 655 -49.68 2.16 14.93
N LEU A 656 -48.50 2.70 15.25
CA LEU A 656 -47.67 2.23 16.35
C LEU A 656 -48.35 2.39 17.73
N GLN A 657 -48.99 3.55 17.96
CA GLN A 657 -49.71 3.85 19.20
C GLN A 657 -50.96 2.99 19.34
N SER A 658 -51.73 2.77 18.27
CA SER A 658 -52.94 1.94 18.28
C SER A 658 -52.68 0.49 18.72
N VAL A 659 -51.48 -0.03 18.45
CA VAL A 659 -51.06 -1.38 18.87
C VAL A 659 -50.41 -1.35 20.26
N SER A 660 -49.50 -0.41 20.50
CA SER A 660 -48.67 -0.41 21.71
C SER A 660 -49.37 0.15 22.95
N PHE A 661 -50.33 1.07 22.75
CA PHE A 661 -51.05 1.78 23.81
C PHE A 661 -52.56 1.56 23.73
N LYS A 662 -53.01 0.47 23.09
CA LYS A 662 -54.44 0.18 22.85
C LYS A 662 -55.30 0.39 24.10
N LYS A 663 -54.92 -0.25 25.21
CA LYS A 663 -55.63 -0.16 26.50
C LYS A 663 -55.65 1.25 27.07
N ASP A 664 -54.53 1.98 26.95
CA ASP A 664 -54.42 3.36 27.46
C ASP A 664 -55.25 4.34 26.65
N ILE A 665 -55.28 4.18 25.32
CA ILE A 665 -56.11 5.00 24.41
C ILE A 665 -57.60 4.73 24.64
N GLU A 666 -57.99 3.47 24.81
CA GLU A 666 -59.37 3.09 25.15
C GLU A 666 -59.81 3.66 26.51
N SER A 667 -58.95 3.61 27.52
CA SER A 667 -59.22 4.18 28.85
C SER A 667 -59.33 5.71 28.79
N LEU A 668 -58.42 6.37 28.08
CA LEU A 668 -58.42 7.82 27.91
C LEU A 668 -59.66 8.33 27.17
N ASN A 669 -60.11 7.61 26.14
CA ASN A 669 -61.35 7.93 25.40
C ASN A 669 -62.62 7.75 26.26
N LYS A 670 -62.56 6.89 27.28
CA LYS A 670 -63.65 6.68 28.27
C LYS A 670 -63.58 7.65 29.46
N GLY A 671 -62.57 8.53 29.54
CA GLY A 671 -62.34 9.43 30.67
C GLY A 671 -61.73 8.75 31.91
N GLU A 672 -61.22 7.53 31.77
CA GLU A 672 -60.57 6.75 32.83
C GLU A 672 -59.06 7.03 32.91
N GLN A 673 -58.43 6.68 34.03
CA GLN A 673 -57.00 6.90 34.22
C GLN A 673 -56.16 5.91 33.40
N CYS A 674 -55.17 6.42 32.65
CA CYS A 674 -54.19 5.58 31.92
C CYS A 674 -53.27 4.79 32.88
N SER A 675 -52.42 3.93 32.34
CA SER A 675 -51.39 3.22 33.11
C SER A 675 -50.42 4.14 33.86
N ASN A 676 -49.90 3.66 35.00
CA ASN A 676 -48.96 4.39 35.87
C ASN A 676 -47.74 4.97 35.13
N ALA A 677 -47.32 4.36 34.01
CA ALA A 677 -46.22 4.83 33.18
C ALA A 677 -46.55 6.12 32.40
N LEU A 678 -47.80 6.26 31.97
CA LEU A 678 -48.27 7.40 31.16
C LEU A 678 -48.92 8.50 32.01
N GLN A 679 -49.54 8.19 33.16
CA GLN A 679 -50.19 9.17 34.03
C GLN A 679 -49.30 10.38 34.38
N LYS A 680 -48.00 10.16 34.60
CA LYS A 680 -47.02 11.22 34.91
C LYS A 680 -46.86 12.26 33.80
N LEU A 681 -47.26 11.92 32.57
CA LEU A 681 -47.18 12.77 31.39
C LEU A 681 -48.50 13.51 31.10
N LYS A 682 -49.56 13.28 31.89
CA LYS A 682 -50.93 13.76 31.62
C LYS A 682 -51.30 13.64 30.13
N PRO A 683 -51.37 12.41 29.59
CA PRO A 683 -51.51 12.21 28.16
C PRO A 683 -52.88 12.69 27.68
N PHE A 684 -52.95 13.20 26.46
CA PHE A 684 -54.21 13.56 25.80
C PHE A 684 -54.17 13.18 24.32
N MET A 685 -55.35 13.04 23.72
CA MET A 685 -55.48 12.79 22.28
C MET A 685 -55.63 14.09 21.51
N LYS A 686 -54.88 14.23 20.41
CA LYS A 686 -55.10 15.29 19.42
C LYS A 686 -54.73 14.76 18.04
N ASP A 687 -55.57 15.00 17.04
CA ASP A 687 -55.37 14.57 15.64
C ASP A 687 -55.08 13.06 15.51
N GLY A 688 -55.74 12.25 16.35
CA GLY A 688 -55.56 10.79 16.39
C GLY A 688 -54.23 10.31 17.01
N LEU A 689 -53.40 11.21 17.54
CA LEU A 689 -52.13 10.92 18.19
C LEU A 689 -52.18 11.13 19.70
N LEU A 690 -51.58 10.21 20.44
CA LEU A 690 -51.37 10.32 21.88
C LEU A 690 -50.16 11.22 22.16
N ARG A 691 -50.39 12.37 22.82
CA ARG A 691 -49.38 13.40 23.11
C ARG A 691 -49.22 13.67 24.60
N CYS A 692 -48.09 14.26 24.98
CA CYS A 692 -47.77 14.65 26.36
C CYS A 692 -48.45 15.98 26.73
N GLY A 693 -49.25 16.00 27.80
CA GLY A 693 -49.90 17.22 28.34
C GLY A 693 -49.10 17.91 29.44
N GLY A 694 -47.76 17.84 29.36
CA GLY A 694 -46.84 18.25 30.42
C GLY A 694 -46.95 19.72 30.87
N ARG A 695 -46.09 20.11 31.83
CA ARG A 695 -46.11 21.41 32.52
C ARG A 695 -45.69 22.63 31.70
N LEU A 696 -45.41 22.45 30.40
CA LEU A 696 -44.90 23.51 29.52
C LEU A 696 -46.01 24.22 28.72
N SER A 697 -47.28 23.95 29.02
CA SER A 697 -48.43 24.51 28.28
C SER A 697 -48.44 26.03 28.14
N ASN A 698 -47.82 26.76 29.08
CA ASN A 698 -47.78 28.22 29.08
C ASN A 698 -46.51 28.80 28.41
N ALA A 699 -45.62 27.95 27.87
CA ALA A 699 -44.39 28.38 27.21
C ALA A 699 -44.67 28.77 25.75
N SER A 700 -45.27 29.95 25.53
CA SER A 700 -45.69 30.44 24.21
C SER A 700 -44.56 30.67 23.19
N HIS A 701 -43.30 30.76 23.66
CA HIS A 701 -42.12 30.90 22.81
C HIS A 701 -41.62 29.57 22.20
N LEU A 702 -42.22 28.44 22.60
CA LEU A 702 -41.85 27.11 22.11
C LEU A 702 -42.86 26.60 21.08
N ALA A 703 -42.38 25.87 20.08
CA ALA A 703 -43.23 25.23 19.09
C ALA A 703 -44.18 24.22 19.75
N TYR A 704 -45.39 24.07 19.19
CA TYR A 704 -46.44 23.23 19.74
C TYR A 704 -45.98 21.77 19.96
N GLU A 705 -45.22 21.22 19.00
CA GLU A 705 -44.68 19.86 19.04
C GLU A 705 -43.66 19.66 20.15
N TYR A 706 -42.97 20.72 20.55
CA TYR A 706 -42.01 20.68 21.65
C TYR A 706 -42.67 20.77 23.02
N VAL A 707 -43.75 21.54 23.11
CA VAL A 707 -44.61 21.61 24.31
C VAL A 707 -45.37 20.31 24.50
N HIS A 708 -45.87 19.72 23.41
CA HIS A 708 -46.71 18.53 23.38
C HIS A 708 -46.17 17.42 22.46
N PRO A 709 -45.03 16.81 22.82
CA PRO A 709 -44.40 15.76 21.99
C PRO A 709 -45.25 14.48 21.93
N ILE A 710 -45.11 13.75 20.82
CA ILE A 710 -45.84 12.49 20.55
C ILE A 710 -45.26 11.36 21.38
N ILE A 711 -46.10 10.60 22.10
CA ILE A 711 -45.65 9.53 22.99
C ILE A 711 -45.37 8.24 22.21
N LEU A 712 -44.17 7.67 22.34
CA LEU A 712 -43.76 6.45 21.64
C LEU A 712 -43.31 5.34 22.62
N PRO A 713 -43.52 4.05 22.27
CA PRO A 713 -43.10 2.92 23.11
C PRO A 713 -41.57 2.78 23.16
N LYS A 714 -41.06 2.05 24.15
CA LYS A 714 -39.62 1.85 24.36
C LYS A 714 -38.98 0.89 23.36
N ASP A 715 -39.59 -0.28 23.16
CA ASP A 715 -38.98 -1.42 22.46
C ASP A 715 -39.78 -1.73 21.17
N HIS A 716 -39.55 -0.94 20.11
CA HIS A 716 -40.14 -1.19 18.79
C HIS A 716 -39.15 -0.89 17.66
N HIS A 717 -39.24 -1.63 16.54
CA HIS A 717 -38.33 -1.48 15.39
C HIS A 717 -38.35 -0.07 14.78
N ILE A 718 -39.54 0.51 14.60
CA ILE A 718 -39.74 1.91 14.15
C ILE A 718 -38.95 2.90 15.02
N VAL A 719 -38.99 2.73 16.34
CA VAL A 719 -38.26 3.59 17.28
C VAL A 719 -36.74 3.41 17.13
N ASN A 720 -36.28 2.19 16.87
CA ASN A 720 -34.86 1.93 16.57
C ASN A 720 -34.42 2.65 15.29
N LEU A 721 -35.21 2.58 14.21
CA LEU A 721 -34.91 3.26 12.93
C LEU A 721 -34.86 4.78 13.10
N LEU A 722 -35.81 5.34 13.86
CA LEU A 722 -35.86 6.78 14.17
C LEU A 722 -34.61 7.23 14.92
N ILE A 723 -34.21 6.49 15.96
CA ILE A 723 -32.99 6.77 16.73
C ILE A 723 -31.75 6.70 15.83
N ASP A 724 -31.62 5.66 15.02
CA ASP A 724 -30.48 5.48 14.12
C ASP A 724 -30.41 6.60 13.07
N TYR A 725 -31.56 7.05 12.54
CA TYR A 725 -31.63 8.17 11.60
C TYR A 725 -31.10 9.47 12.20
N TYR A 726 -31.58 9.88 13.37
CA TYR A 726 -31.10 11.09 14.03
C TYR A 726 -29.65 10.97 14.50
N HIS A 727 -29.20 9.76 14.87
CA HIS A 727 -27.80 9.51 15.20
C HIS A 727 -26.88 9.69 13.98
N ILE A 728 -27.24 9.14 12.82
CA ILE A 728 -26.43 9.24 11.59
C ILE A 728 -26.52 10.65 10.99
N LYS A 729 -27.72 11.25 10.91
CA LYS A 729 -27.95 12.59 10.35
C LYS A 729 -27.16 13.68 11.09
N ASN A 730 -26.95 13.49 12.39
CA ASN A 730 -26.15 14.39 13.21
C ASN A 730 -24.74 13.82 13.47
N PHE A 731 -24.10 13.25 12.44
CA PHE A 731 -22.69 12.85 12.45
C PHE A 731 -22.27 11.97 13.64
N HIS A 732 -23.04 10.92 13.92
CA HIS A 732 -22.76 9.97 15.00
C HIS A 732 -22.69 10.58 16.40
N THR A 733 -23.45 11.65 16.65
CA THR A 733 -23.41 12.31 17.96
C THR A 733 -23.85 11.39 19.11
N GLY A 734 -23.27 11.63 20.30
CA GLY A 734 -23.52 10.88 21.52
C GLY A 734 -24.97 10.88 22.03
N PRO A 735 -25.29 9.99 22.97
CA PRO A 735 -26.66 9.68 23.40
C PRO A 735 -27.41 10.87 24.01
N HIS A 736 -26.70 11.80 24.64
CA HIS A 736 -27.30 12.97 25.27
C HIS A 736 -27.90 13.93 24.24
N LEU A 737 -27.17 14.24 23.16
CA LEU A 737 -27.67 15.13 22.12
C LEU A 737 -28.79 14.47 21.31
N VAL A 738 -28.66 13.19 20.95
CA VAL A 738 -29.72 12.47 20.23
C VAL A 738 -31.01 12.45 21.06
N THR A 739 -30.91 12.25 22.38
CA THR A 739 -32.08 12.35 23.28
C THR A 739 -32.68 13.75 23.30
N ALA A 740 -31.85 14.80 23.31
CA ALA A 740 -32.33 16.18 23.31
C ALA A 740 -33.03 16.56 21.99
N ILE A 741 -32.51 16.10 20.85
CA ILE A 741 -33.11 16.31 19.52
C ILE A 741 -34.45 15.59 19.43
N LEU A 742 -34.51 14.31 19.82
CA LEU A 742 -35.76 13.53 19.77
C LEU A 742 -36.86 14.14 20.65
N ARG A 743 -36.52 14.67 21.83
CA ARG A 743 -37.48 15.32 22.74
C ARG A 743 -38.13 16.58 22.17
N LYS A 744 -37.61 17.13 21.07
CA LYS A 744 -38.25 18.26 20.38
C LYS A 744 -39.55 17.90 19.69
N THR A 745 -39.74 16.63 19.33
CA THR A 745 -40.88 16.15 18.53
C THR A 745 -41.56 14.92 19.12
N VAL A 746 -40.78 14.03 19.77
CA VAL A 746 -41.27 12.74 20.29
C VAL A 746 -40.79 12.46 21.73
N TRP A 747 -41.67 11.84 22.51
CA TRP A 747 -41.42 11.39 23.88
C TRP A 747 -41.40 9.85 23.93
N ILE A 748 -40.20 9.27 23.79
CA ILE A 748 -40.00 7.82 23.89
C ILE A 748 -39.92 7.39 25.36
N LEU A 749 -40.75 6.43 25.76
CA LEU A 749 -40.69 5.86 27.11
C LEU A 749 -39.32 5.22 27.36
N GLY A 750 -38.62 5.64 28.42
CA GLY A 750 -37.26 5.14 28.70
C GLY A 750 -36.20 5.51 27.65
N CYS A 751 -36.37 6.64 26.93
CA CYS A 751 -35.52 7.09 25.82
C CYS A 751 -34.00 6.96 26.06
N ARG A 752 -33.51 7.31 27.25
CA ARG A 752 -32.07 7.28 27.58
C ARG A 752 -31.45 5.88 27.41
N ASP A 753 -32.17 4.83 27.80
CA ASP A 753 -31.65 3.46 27.76
C ASP A 753 -31.62 2.92 26.34
N ILE A 754 -32.68 3.15 25.58
CA ILE A 754 -32.80 2.65 24.21
C ILE A 754 -31.82 3.38 23.28
N VAL A 755 -31.66 4.70 23.41
CA VAL A 755 -30.67 5.48 22.64
C VAL A 755 -29.25 5.02 22.95
N ARG A 756 -28.90 4.82 24.24
CA ARG A 756 -27.59 4.26 24.63
C ARG A 756 -27.39 2.85 24.06
N ARG A 757 -28.42 2.02 24.06
CA ARG A 757 -28.38 0.66 23.51
C ARG A 757 -28.15 0.67 21.99
N ARG A 758 -28.84 1.54 21.24
CA ARG A 758 -28.69 1.66 19.78
C ARG A 758 -27.33 2.19 19.36
N ILE A 759 -26.86 3.28 19.98
CA ILE A 759 -25.54 3.86 19.63
C ILE A 759 -24.41 2.87 19.89
N ARG A 760 -24.50 2.02 20.93
CA ARG A 760 -23.52 0.94 21.19
C ARG A 760 -23.47 -0.12 20.08
N LYS A 761 -24.54 -0.29 19.29
CA LYS A 761 -24.59 -1.20 18.15
C LYS A 761 -24.10 -0.57 16.85
N CYS A 762 -23.82 0.75 16.83
CA CYS A 762 -23.28 1.42 15.66
C CYS A 762 -21.80 1.03 15.44
N ASN A 763 -21.48 0.45 14.29
CA ASN A 763 -20.11 0.05 13.97
C ASN A 763 -19.13 1.22 13.89
N VAL A 764 -19.57 2.40 13.44
CA VAL A 764 -18.72 3.60 13.36
C VAL A 764 -18.35 4.08 14.76
N CYS A 765 -19.34 4.18 15.65
CA CYS A 765 -19.10 4.53 17.06
C CYS A 765 -18.30 3.44 17.80
N PHE A 766 -18.51 2.16 17.47
CA PHE A 766 -17.76 1.06 18.05
C PHE A 766 -16.29 1.08 17.61
N LYS A 767 -15.99 1.34 16.34
CA LYS A 767 -14.60 1.48 15.85
C LYS A 767 -13.88 2.65 16.50
N ALA A 768 -14.57 3.73 16.84
CA ALA A 768 -14.00 4.87 17.56
C ALA A 768 -13.66 4.55 19.02
N ASN A 769 -14.38 3.61 19.66
CA ASN A 769 -14.11 3.18 21.04
C ASN A 769 -14.46 1.68 21.24
N PRO A 770 -13.62 0.77 20.73
CA PRO A 770 -13.91 -0.66 20.72
C PRO A 770 -13.75 -1.28 22.10
N LYS A 771 -14.65 -2.20 22.45
CA LYS A 771 -14.64 -2.89 23.75
C LYS A 771 -14.04 -4.29 23.61
N PRO A 772 -12.88 -4.57 24.22
CA PRO A 772 -12.29 -5.91 24.20
C PRO A 772 -13.10 -6.89 25.05
N ASN A 773 -13.04 -8.17 24.69
CA ASN A 773 -13.63 -9.24 25.48
C ASN A 773 -12.63 -9.70 26.55
N PHE A 774 -13.01 -9.63 27.82
CA PHE A 774 -12.13 -10.01 28.93
C PHE A 774 -12.61 -11.33 29.55
N PRO A 775 -11.80 -12.41 29.52
CA PRO A 775 -12.11 -13.63 30.27
C PRO A 775 -11.92 -13.40 31.77
N ILE A 776 -12.51 -14.28 32.59
CA ILE A 776 -12.42 -14.21 34.06
C ILE A 776 -10.95 -14.32 34.52
N MET A 777 -10.60 -13.53 35.54
CA MET A 777 -9.26 -13.45 36.13
C MET A 777 -8.85 -14.77 36.81
N GLY A 778 -7.63 -15.25 36.56
CA GLY A 778 -7.07 -16.46 37.21
C GLY A 778 -6.63 -16.23 38.66
N ASN A 779 -6.37 -17.32 39.40
CA ASN A 779 -5.98 -17.27 40.82
C ASN A 779 -4.57 -16.69 41.04
N LEU A 780 -4.34 -16.04 42.18
CA LEU A 780 -3.04 -15.45 42.56
C LEU A 780 -2.03 -16.53 43.01
N PRO A 781 -0.72 -16.38 42.70
CA PRO A 781 0.32 -17.33 43.14
C PRO A 781 0.62 -17.20 44.64
N SER A 782 1.06 -18.30 45.28
CA SER A 782 1.33 -18.38 46.73
C SER A 782 2.28 -17.30 47.24
N ALA A 783 3.32 -16.96 46.46
CA ALA A 783 4.29 -15.91 46.78
C ALA A 783 3.68 -14.49 46.96
N ARG A 784 2.39 -14.28 46.65
CA ARG A 784 1.67 -13.01 46.85
C ARG A 784 0.70 -13.00 48.02
N VAL A 785 0.47 -14.15 48.66
CA VAL A 785 -0.54 -14.32 49.72
C VAL A 785 0.05 -14.83 51.04
N GLU A 786 1.30 -15.26 51.04
CA GLU A 786 2.02 -15.68 52.26
C GLU A 786 2.62 -14.49 53.02
N GLU A 787 2.44 -14.49 54.34
CA GLU A 787 3.10 -13.56 55.27
C GLU A 787 4.61 -13.81 55.25
N SER A 788 5.40 -12.83 54.81
CA SER A 788 6.84 -12.96 54.66
C SER A 788 7.53 -11.62 54.83
N LYS A 789 8.78 -11.63 55.32
CA LYS A 789 9.59 -10.41 55.47
C LYS A 789 9.58 -9.59 54.16
N ALA A 790 9.55 -8.26 54.26
CA ALA A 790 9.68 -7.40 53.08
C ALA A 790 10.92 -7.80 52.24
N PHE A 791 10.71 -7.93 50.92
CA PHE A 791 11.67 -8.44 49.94
C PHE A 791 12.05 -9.94 50.03
N TYR A 792 11.38 -10.76 50.85
CA TYR A 792 11.64 -12.21 50.89
C TYR A 792 11.38 -12.88 49.53
N HIS A 793 10.26 -12.52 48.88
CA HIS A 793 9.99 -12.74 47.45
C HIS A 793 10.10 -11.41 46.71
N THR A 794 11.07 -11.29 45.80
CA THR A 794 11.40 -10.05 45.09
C THR A 794 11.34 -10.23 43.58
N GLY A 795 10.69 -9.31 42.87
CA GLY A 795 10.82 -9.18 41.42
C GLY A 795 11.94 -8.19 41.07
N VAL A 796 12.69 -8.46 39.99
CA VAL A 796 13.75 -7.57 39.49
C VAL A 796 13.50 -7.19 38.04
N ASP A 797 13.71 -5.91 37.70
CA ASP A 797 13.62 -5.41 36.32
C ASP A 797 14.57 -4.21 36.09
N TYR A 798 14.89 -3.94 34.82
CA TYR A 798 15.71 -2.80 34.41
C TYR A 798 14.90 -1.74 33.67
N ALA A 799 15.14 -0.47 33.99
CA ALA A 799 14.56 0.67 33.31
C ALA A 799 15.65 1.59 32.73
N GLY A 800 15.54 1.96 31.45
CA GLY A 800 16.49 2.84 30.78
C GLY A 800 16.39 2.75 29.25
N PRO A 801 17.34 3.34 28.50
CA PRO A 801 18.50 4.09 28.98
C PRO A 801 18.16 5.55 29.38
N PHE A 802 18.79 6.03 30.45
CA PHE A 802 18.83 7.46 30.82
C PHE A 802 20.19 8.04 30.47
N LEU A 803 20.23 9.29 29.97
CA LEU A 803 21.51 9.96 29.69
C LEU A 803 22.01 10.66 30.95
N ILE A 804 23.26 10.40 31.32
CA ILE A 804 23.95 11.03 32.46
C ILE A 804 25.31 11.57 32.06
N THR A 805 25.88 12.42 32.91
CA THR A 805 27.28 12.82 32.86
C THR A 805 28.02 12.35 34.11
N MET A 806 29.29 11.95 34.00
CA MET A 806 30.06 11.52 35.19
C MET A 806 30.56 12.69 36.04
N SER A 807 30.68 13.90 35.46
CA SER A 807 31.01 15.12 36.20
C SER A 807 30.54 16.36 35.44
N ARG A 808 30.32 17.48 36.16
CA ARG A 808 29.94 18.79 35.58
C ARG A 808 31.16 19.58 35.05
N LYS A 809 31.99 18.97 34.20
CA LYS A 809 33.10 19.66 33.51
C LYS A 809 32.76 19.93 32.05
N ARG A 810 33.19 21.08 31.52
CA ARG A 810 32.98 21.46 30.11
C ARG A 810 33.64 20.42 29.19
N GLY A 811 32.89 19.85 28.26
CA GLY A 811 33.39 18.87 27.27
C GLY A 811 33.21 17.39 27.64
N VAL A 812 32.63 17.05 28.79
CA VAL A 812 32.38 15.65 29.19
C VAL A 812 31.21 15.07 28.37
N ARG A 813 31.46 13.95 27.68
CA ARG A 813 30.44 13.25 26.89
C ARG A 813 29.39 12.62 27.79
N SER A 814 28.12 12.70 27.38
CA SER A 814 27.03 11.99 28.04
C SER A 814 27.12 10.49 27.74
N GLN A 815 26.79 9.69 28.74
CA GLN A 815 26.76 8.24 28.65
C GLN A 815 25.41 7.69 29.13
N LYS A 816 25.08 6.47 28.71
CA LYS A 816 23.84 5.80 29.11
C LYS A 816 24.00 5.18 30.48
N ALA A 817 23.02 5.36 31.34
CA ALA A 817 22.86 4.65 32.61
C ALA A 817 21.47 3.98 32.66
N TYR A 818 21.36 2.99 33.54
CA TYR A 818 20.17 2.16 33.69
C TYR A 818 19.78 2.10 35.17
N LEU A 819 18.51 1.91 35.42
CA LEU A 819 17.95 1.78 36.75
C LEU A 819 17.61 0.31 37.00
N CYS A 820 18.19 -0.28 38.04
CA CYS A 820 17.82 -1.60 38.52
C CYS A 820 16.73 -1.44 39.59
N LEU A 821 15.55 -2.01 39.33
CA LEU A 821 14.39 -1.95 40.21
C LEU A 821 14.18 -3.31 40.87
N PHE A 822 14.12 -3.30 42.20
CA PHE A 822 13.70 -4.45 43.01
C PHE A 822 12.32 -4.14 43.62
N ILE A 823 11.36 -5.06 43.49
CA ILE A 823 10.02 -4.91 44.06
C ILE A 823 9.62 -6.11 44.92
N CYS A 824 9.14 -5.86 46.14
CA CYS A 824 8.60 -6.92 46.98
C CYS A 824 7.22 -7.37 46.49
N LEU A 825 7.03 -8.68 46.30
CA LEU A 825 5.76 -9.23 45.79
C LEU A 825 4.60 -9.18 46.81
N ALA A 826 4.93 -9.20 48.11
CA ALA A 826 3.95 -9.18 49.20
C ALA A 826 3.51 -7.74 49.58
N THR A 827 4.48 -6.85 49.84
CA THR A 827 4.20 -5.48 50.31
C THR A 827 4.25 -4.42 49.21
N LYS A 828 4.62 -4.78 47.98
CA LYS A 828 4.86 -3.85 46.85
C LYS A 828 5.95 -2.81 47.10
N ALA A 829 6.75 -2.93 48.16
CA ALA A 829 7.88 -2.04 48.42
C ALA A 829 8.85 -2.03 47.24
N ILE A 830 9.35 -0.86 46.85
CA ILE A 830 10.29 -0.67 45.74
C ILE A 830 11.66 -0.26 46.30
N HIS A 831 12.73 -0.80 45.73
CA HIS A 831 14.11 -0.37 45.96
C HIS A 831 14.79 -0.11 44.61
N LEU A 832 15.51 0.99 44.51
CA LEU A 832 16.07 1.53 43.28
C LEU A 832 17.59 1.65 43.38
N GLU A 833 18.31 1.09 42.40
CA GLU A 833 19.77 1.21 42.29
C GLU A 833 20.17 1.75 40.91
N LEU A 834 21.02 2.77 40.87
CA LEU A 834 21.56 3.30 39.62
C LEU A 834 22.73 2.44 39.13
N SER A 835 22.64 1.98 37.89
CA SER A 835 23.60 1.13 37.20
C SER A 835 24.26 1.90 36.06
N SER A 836 25.59 1.94 36.01
CA SER A 836 26.33 2.61 34.93
C SER A 836 26.19 1.90 33.58
N ASP A 837 25.99 0.58 33.59
CA ASP A 837 25.79 -0.25 32.41
C ASP A 837 24.86 -1.44 32.73
N LEU A 838 24.65 -2.33 31.75
CA LEU A 838 23.89 -3.58 31.89
C LEU A 838 24.81 -4.79 32.08
N SER A 839 26.05 -4.60 32.53
CA SER A 839 26.98 -5.69 32.74
C SER A 839 26.65 -6.49 34.01
N THR A 840 27.06 -7.75 34.00
CA THR A 840 26.99 -8.68 35.13
C THR A 840 27.55 -8.11 36.42
N THR A 841 28.75 -7.52 36.34
CA THR A 841 29.50 -7.05 37.49
C THR A 841 28.78 -5.88 38.15
N THR A 842 28.22 -4.96 37.36
CA THR A 842 27.40 -3.86 37.85
C THR A 842 26.09 -4.37 38.45
N PHE A 843 25.44 -5.37 37.85
CA PHE A 843 24.23 -5.99 38.43
C PHE A 843 24.52 -6.67 39.79
N ILE A 844 25.59 -7.44 39.91
CA ILE A 844 26.01 -8.06 41.18
C ILE A 844 26.29 -6.98 42.23
N ALA A 845 26.91 -5.88 41.85
CA ALA A 845 27.13 -4.75 42.75
C ALA A 845 25.81 -4.10 43.20
N CYS A 846 24.83 -3.92 42.30
CA CYS A 846 23.48 -3.46 42.64
C CYS A 846 22.78 -4.43 43.60
N LEU A 847 22.85 -5.73 43.33
CA LEU A 847 22.24 -6.77 44.16
C LEU A 847 22.87 -6.81 45.56
N ARG A 848 24.20 -6.73 45.66
CA ARG A 848 24.91 -6.65 46.95
C ARG A 848 24.50 -5.40 47.74
N ARG A 849 24.39 -4.23 47.10
CA ARG A 849 23.92 -2.99 47.76
C ARG A 849 22.48 -3.13 48.24
N PHE A 850 21.61 -3.74 47.43
CA PHE A 850 20.22 -4.01 47.80
C PHE A 850 20.12 -4.95 49.01
N ILE A 851 20.81 -6.10 48.99
CA ILE A 851 20.82 -7.05 50.12
C ILE A 851 21.43 -6.42 51.36
N ALA A 852 22.51 -5.65 51.22
CA ALA A 852 23.13 -4.95 52.36
C ALA A 852 22.19 -3.91 53.00
N ARG A 853 21.34 -3.24 52.19
CA ARG A 853 20.39 -2.22 52.68
C ARG A 853 19.07 -2.81 53.20
N ARG A 854 18.58 -3.92 52.62
CA ARG A 854 17.25 -4.49 52.90
C ARG A 854 17.29 -5.83 53.64
N GLY A 855 18.46 -6.42 53.78
CA GLY A 855 18.71 -7.71 54.43
C GLY A 855 18.43 -8.92 53.52
N GLN A 856 18.41 -10.11 54.12
CA GLN A 856 18.34 -11.37 53.38
C GLN A 856 17.07 -11.53 52.53
N VAL A 857 17.27 -11.95 51.27
CA VAL A 857 16.25 -12.27 50.26
C VAL A 857 16.35 -13.76 49.93
N LYS A 858 15.24 -14.48 49.75
CA LYS A 858 15.28 -15.92 49.45
C LYS A 858 14.90 -16.25 48.01
N HIS A 859 13.95 -15.53 47.42
CA HIS A 859 13.46 -15.80 46.07
C HIS A 859 13.47 -14.53 45.22
N ILE A 860 14.15 -14.58 44.07
CA ILE A 860 14.16 -13.49 43.08
C ILE A 860 13.49 -13.96 41.78
N TYR A 861 12.59 -13.16 41.23
CA TYR A 861 11.84 -13.45 39.99
C TYR A 861 12.17 -12.42 38.91
N SER A 862 12.38 -12.89 37.67
CA SER A 862 12.63 -12.05 36.49
C SER A 862 11.95 -12.58 35.23
N ASP A 863 11.58 -11.69 34.31
CA ASP A 863 11.09 -12.09 32.98
C ASP A 863 12.22 -12.65 32.09
N GLN A 864 11.88 -13.56 31.16
CA GLN A 864 12.78 -14.04 30.10
C GLN A 864 13.05 -13.00 28.97
N GLY A 865 12.82 -11.71 29.24
CA GLY A 865 13.31 -10.62 28.41
C GLY A 865 12.71 -10.49 27.00
N THR A 866 11.38 -10.56 26.81
CA THR A 866 10.76 -10.17 25.51
C THR A 866 10.63 -8.65 25.31
N ASN A 867 10.95 -7.82 26.32
CA ASN A 867 11.07 -6.35 26.16
C ASN A 867 12.48 -5.88 25.74
N PHE A 868 13.40 -6.80 25.45
CA PHE A 868 14.77 -6.48 24.99
C PHE A 868 14.97 -6.67 23.47
N ILE A 869 13.90 -6.85 22.70
CA ILE A 869 13.96 -7.08 21.24
C ILE A 869 14.17 -5.77 20.43
N GLY A 870 14.04 -4.60 21.06
CA GLY A 870 14.24 -3.29 20.40
C GLY A 870 15.71 -2.84 20.25
N ALA A 871 16.67 -3.57 20.81
CA ALA A 871 18.10 -3.24 20.76
C ALA A 871 18.95 -4.46 20.34
N ALA A 872 18.52 -5.13 19.28
CA ALA A 872 18.98 -6.46 18.85
C ALA A 872 20.47 -6.58 18.43
N ASN A 873 21.25 -5.49 18.35
CA ASN A 873 22.66 -5.59 17.94
C ASN A 873 23.69 -5.42 19.07
N VAL A 874 23.32 -4.91 20.25
CA VAL A 874 24.28 -4.69 21.37
C VAL A 874 24.06 -5.66 22.54
N LEU A 875 22.82 -6.11 22.77
CA LEU A 875 22.48 -6.99 23.90
C LEU A 875 22.63 -8.49 23.59
N ASN A 876 22.78 -8.88 22.33
CA ASN A 876 23.07 -10.28 21.96
C ASN A 876 24.49 -10.72 22.39
N GLU A 877 25.45 -9.79 22.48
CA GLU A 877 26.77 -10.07 23.08
C GLU A 877 26.67 -10.24 24.61
N ILE A 878 25.85 -9.43 25.27
CA ILE A 878 25.64 -9.49 26.73
C ILE A 878 24.90 -10.78 27.10
N TYR A 879 23.89 -11.20 26.34
CA TYR A 879 23.15 -12.44 26.62
C TYR A 879 24.01 -13.70 26.35
N LYS A 880 24.90 -13.66 25.35
CA LYS A 880 25.92 -14.71 25.15
C LYS A 880 26.94 -14.75 26.30
N HIS A 881 27.27 -13.60 26.89
CA HIS A 881 28.11 -13.54 28.09
C HIS A 881 27.37 -14.01 29.37
N ILE A 882 26.09 -13.69 29.54
CA ILE A 882 25.25 -14.12 30.68
C ILE A 882 24.96 -15.63 30.64
N SER A 883 24.85 -16.20 29.43
CA SER A 883 24.66 -17.64 29.21
C SER A 883 25.99 -18.42 29.16
N SER A 884 27.12 -17.75 29.40
CA SER A 884 28.43 -18.41 29.39
C SER A 884 28.65 -19.19 30.69
N SER A 885 29.30 -20.35 30.58
CA SER A 885 29.66 -21.20 31.73
C SER A 885 30.57 -20.50 32.76
N GLN A 886 31.12 -19.34 32.42
CA GLN A 886 31.93 -18.49 33.30
C GLN A 886 31.05 -17.55 34.16
N PHE A 887 29.95 -17.01 33.59
CA PHE A 887 28.95 -16.25 34.33
C PHE A 887 28.21 -17.13 35.33
N GLU A 888 27.73 -18.33 34.93
CA GLU A 888 27.07 -19.25 35.86
C GLU A 888 27.97 -19.63 37.04
N LYS A 889 29.29 -19.78 36.84
CA LYS A 889 30.24 -20.11 37.91
C LYS A 889 30.50 -18.98 38.90
N GLU A 890 30.62 -17.73 38.44
CA GLU A 890 30.78 -16.56 39.33
C GLU A 890 29.46 -16.14 40.00
N TYR A 891 28.35 -16.24 39.26
CA TYR A 891 27.00 -15.89 39.70
C TYR A 891 26.42 -16.91 40.71
N SER A 892 26.69 -18.20 40.54
CA SER A 892 26.21 -19.24 41.46
C SER A 892 26.93 -19.23 42.81
N LYS A 893 28.22 -18.90 42.85
CA LYS A 893 29.01 -18.91 44.10
C LYS A 893 28.48 -17.89 45.11
N GLU A 894 28.23 -16.66 44.68
CA GLU A 894 27.70 -15.58 45.51
C GLU A 894 26.26 -15.85 46.00
N LEU A 895 25.41 -16.44 45.14
CA LEU A 895 24.01 -16.77 45.47
C LEU A 895 23.91 -17.99 46.40
N LEU A 896 24.83 -18.96 46.27
CA LEU A 896 24.96 -20.10 47.17
C LEU A 896 25.39 -19.65 48.57
N ASP A 897 26.39 -18.76 48.65
CA ASP A 897 26.86 -18.18 49.93
C ASP A 897 25.72 -17.41 50.64
N GLN A 898 24.84 -16.74 49.89
CA GLN A 898 23.69 -15.97 50.42
C GLN A 898 22.38 -16.79 50.51
N ARG A 899 22.37 -18.05 50.05
CA ARG A 899 21.22 -18.98 49.99
C ARG A 899 19.99 -18.44 49.23
N ILE A 900 20.19 -17.83 48.06
CA ILE A 900 19.12 -17.22 47.24
C ILE A 900 18.75 -18.10 46.03
N THR A 901 17.46 -18.28 45.76
CA THR A 901 16.94 -18.99 44.57
C THR A 901 16.39 -18.01 43.53
N PHE A 902 16.81 -18.14 42.27
CA PHE A 902 16.39 -17.28 41.17
C PHE A 902 15.40 -18.01 40.24
N HIS A 903 14.31 -17.35 39.84
CA HIS A 903 13.21 -17.89 39.04
C HIS A 903 12.99 -17.06 37.76
N PHE A 904 12.86 -17.73 36.61
CA PHE A 904 12.55 -17.09 35.33
C PHE A 904 11.12 -17.38 34.88
N ASN A 905 10.40 -16.37 34.39
CA ASN A 905 9.02 -16.55 33.90
C ASN A 905 8.97 -17.29 32.54
N PRO A 906 7.94 -18.11 32.26
CA PRO A 906 7.77 -18.77 30.96
C PRO A 906 7.64 -17.77 29.79
N PRO A 907 8.09 -18.12 28.56
CA PRO A 907 8.02 -17.23 27.40
C PRO A 907 6.60 -16.72 27.14
N ALA A 908 6.47 -15.43 26.80
CA ALA A 908 5.21 -14.78 26.42
C ALA A 908 4.07 -14.83 27.47
N SER A 909 4.41 -14.92 28.76
CA SER A 909 3.47 -14.88 29.88
C SER A 909 3.60 -13.59 30.73
N PRO A 910 3.39 -12.38 30.17
CA PRO A 910 3.63 -11.10 30.85
C PRO A 910 2.72 -10.86 32.07
N HIS A 911 1.67 -11.68 32.26
CA HIS A 911 0.82 -11.62 33.44
C HIS A 911 1.57 -11.92 34.75
N PHE A 912 2.68 -12.65 34.69
CA PHE A 912 3.53 -12.91 35.86
C PHE A 912 4.37 -11.69 36.28
N GLY A 913 4.69 -10.78 35.35
CA GLY A 913 5.54 -9.61 35.58
C GLY A 913 4.86 -8.25 35.77
N GLY A 914 3.53 -8.22 35.75
CA GLY A 914 2.77 -6.97 35.80
C GLY A 914 3.02 -6.07 37.02
N ILE A 915 3.60 -6.58 38.12
CA ILE A 915 3.87 -5.79 39.33
C ILE A 915 5.16 -4.95 39.21
N TRP A 916 6.25 -5.50 38.66
CA TRP A 916 7.47 -4.73 38.40
C TRP A 916 7.33 -3.84 37.17
N GLU A 917 6.58 -4.23 36.14
CA GLU A 917 6.25 -3.35 35.01
C GLU A 917 5.46 -2.11 35.47
N ALA A 918 4.50 -2.28 36.38
CA ALA A 918 3.79 -1.18 37.02
C ALA A 918 4.70 -0.31 37.91
N GLY A 919 5.67 -0.94 38.59
CA GLY A 919 6.73 -0.26 39.33
C GLY A 919 7.59 0.63 38.42
N VAL A 920 8.13 0.07 37.33
CA VAL A 920 8.93 0.78 36.33
C VAL A 920 8.15 1.95 35.73
N LYS A 921 6.87 1.75 35.40
CA LYS A 921 6.00 2.82 34.89
C LYS A 921 5.81 3.95 35.90
N SER A 922 5.58 3.62 37.17
CA SER A 922 5.45 4.61 38.25
C SER A 922 6.74 5.42 38.44
N VAL A 923 7.90 4.76 38.42
CA VAL A 923 9.21 5.41 38.55
C VAL A 923 9.49 6.33 37.36
N LYS A 924 9.32 5.85 36.12
CA LYS A 924 9.48 6.67 34.91
C LYS A 924 8.57 7.89 34.92
N THR A 925 7.32 7.73 35.38
CA THR A 925 6.36 8.84 35.44
C THR A 925 6.83 9.93 36.41
N HIS A 926 7.35 9.56 37.58
CA HIS A 926 7.90 10.54 38.54
C HIS A 926 9.19 11.17 38.02
N LEU A 927 10.10 10.36 37.46
CA LEU A 927 11.34 10.85 36.88
C LEU A 927 11.09 11.82 35.72
N TYR A 928 10.21 11.52 34.76
CA TYR A 928 9.93 12.43 33.64
C TYR A 928 9.26 13.73 34.09
N LYS A 929 8.39 13.69 35.10
CA LYS A 929 7.77 14.90 35.65
C LYS A 929 8.77 15.81 36.35
N VAL A 930 9.79 15.25 37.00
CA VAL A 930 10.80 16.01 37.76
C VAL A 930 12.00 16.44 36.88
N LEU A 931 12.45 15.58 35.97
CA LEU A 931 13.64 15.80 35.13
C LEU A 931 13.40 16.64 33.87
N GLY A 932 12.20 16.54 33.26
CA GLY A 932 11.94 17.14 31.95
C GLY A 932 12.97 16.71 30.89
N THR A 933 13.72 17.67 30.33
CA THR A 933 14.76 17.47 29.31
C THR A 933 16.19 17.58 29.85
N GLN A 934 16.39 17.77 31.16
CA GLN A 934 17.72 18.01 31.73
C GLN A 934 18.53 16.71 31.87
N ILE A 935 19.85 16.80 31.63
CA ILE A 935 20.81 15.69 31.82
C ILE A 935 21.51 15.91 33.16
N LEU A 936 21.31 14.99 34.11
CA LEU A 936 21.92 15.06 35.45
C LEU A 936 23.28 14.35 35.51
N SER A 937 24.07 14.68 36.53
CA SER A 937 25.25 13.88 36.89
C SER A 937 24.87 12.55 37.54
N TYR A 938 25.79 11.58 37.60
CA TYR A 938 25.55 10.28 38.25
C TYR A 938 25.05 10.44 39.70
N GLU A 939 25.71 11.29 40.49
CA GLU A 939 25.35 11.54 41.90
C GLU A 939 24.00 12.27 42.04
N GLU A 940 23.71 13.21 41.15
CA GLU A 940 22.43 13.93 41.14
C GLU A 940 21.26 13.01 40.81
N LEU A 941 21.43 12.15 39.80
CA LEU A 941 20.40 11.18 39.43
C LEU A 941 20.20 10.14 40.53
N ASN A 942 21.29 9.67 41.15
CA ASN A 942 21.22 8.74 42.27
C ASN A 942 20.47 9.35 43.48
N THR A 943 20.77 10.61 43.82
CA THR A 943 20.07 11.34 44.89
C THR A 943 18.58 11.50 44.60
N LEU A 944 18.23 11.86 43.35
CA LEU A 944 16.84 11.97 42.92
C LEU A 944 16.11 10.62 43.01
N LEU A 945 16.78 9.52 42.64
CA LEU A 945 16.19 8.17 42.70
C LEU A 945 15.86 7.76 44.13
N VAL A 946 16.71 8.08 45.10
CA VAL A 946 16.43 7.83 46.53
C VAL A 946 15.19 8.62 46.99
N GLY A 947 15.05 9.87 46.54
CA GLY A 947 13.84 10.67 46.81
C GLY A 947 12.58 10.07 46.18
N VAL A 948 12.66 9.64 44.92
CA VAL A 948 11.55 8.98 44.22
C VAL A 948 11.17 7.65 44.90
N GLU A 949 12.16 6.87 45.35
CA GLU A 949 11.93 5.65 46.11
C GLU A 949 11.14 5.91 47.40
N ALA A 950 11.53 6.92 48.18
CA ALA A 950 10.84 7.29 49.41
C ALA A 950 9.37 7.68 49.16
N VAL A 951 9.11 8.52 48.15
CA VAL A 951 7.75 8.95 47.77
C VAL A 951 6.91 7.77 47.28
N LEU A 952 7.49 6.89 46.47
CA LEU A 952 6.75 5.71 46.02
C LEU A 952 6.41 4.81 47.20
N ASN A 953 7.32 4.61 48.15
CA ASN A 953 7.06 3.74 49.29
C ASN A 953 6.13 4.35 50.35
N SER A 954 5.88 5.66 50.36
CA SER A 954 4.88 6.29 51.23
C SER A 954 3.44 6.18 50.71
N ARG A 955 3.22 5.50 49.57
CA ARG A 955 1.88 5.31 49.01
C ARG A 955 1.04 4.35 49.86
N PRO A 956 -0.25 4.61 50.06
CA PRO A 956 -1.11 3.69 50.80
C PRO A 956 -1.31 2.37 50.04
N LEU A 957 -1.35 1.25 50.77
CA LEU A 957 -1.62 -0.08 50.21
C LEU A 957 -3.11 -0.29 49.88
N TRP A 958 -4.00 0.46 50.54
CA TRP A 958 -5.46 0.48 50.34
C TRP A 958 -6.02 1.92 50.34
N GLU A 959 -7.32 2.11 50.09
CA GLU A 959 -7.94 3.45 50.01
C GLU A 959 -7.88 4.20 51.35
N ILE A 960 -7.76 5.53 51.31
CA ILE A 960 -7.75 6.35 52.53
C ILE A 960 -9.21 6.60 52.93
N SER A 961 -9.58 6.19 54.14
CA SER A 961 -10.90 6.52 54.70
C SER A 961 -11.01 8.03 54.93
N ASN A 962 -12.22 8.57 54.70
CA ASN A 962 -12.51 9.98 54.94
C ASN A 962 -12.86 10.28 56.41
N ASP A 963 -12.90 9.26 57.28
CA ASP A 963 -13.16 9.42 58.71
C ASP A 963 -11.85 9.76 59.46
N PRO A 964 -11.74 10.93 60.10
CA PRO A 964 -10.54 11.31 60.87
C PRO A 964 -10.28 10.44 62.11
N GLY A 965 -11.22 9.58 62.52
CA GLY A 965 -11.03 8.58 63.58
C GLY A 965 -10.39 7.26 63.13
N ASP A 966 -10.29 7.02 61.81
CA ASP A 966 -9.75 5.76 61.30
C ASP A 966 -8.21 5.71 61.38
N PRO A 967 -7.63 4.54 61.68
CA PRO A 967 -6.19 4.40 61.85
C PRO A 967 -5.43 4.70 60.55
N VAL A 968 -4.28 5.39 60.67
CA VAL A 968 -3.41 5.77 59.55
C VAL A 968 -3.16 4.57 58.63
N VAL A 969 -3.37 4.77 57.33
CA VAL A 969 -3.32 3.73 56.29
C VAL A 969 -1.94 3.09 56.19
N LEU A 970 -1.89 1.77 56.04
CA LEU A 970 -0.63 1.05 55.84
C LEU A 970 0.04 1.43 54.51
N THR A 971 1.33 1.78 54.55
CA THR A 971 2.17 2.06 53.38
C THR A 971 3.33 1.05 53.32
N PRO A 972 3.94 0.79 52.15
CA PRO A 972 5.17 0.02 52.07
C PRO A 972 6.28 0.54 52.98
N ALA A 973 6.37 1.85 53.20
CA ALA A 973 7.34 2.48 54.10
C ALA A 973 7.19 2.01 55.56
N HIS A 974 5.97 1.71 56.03
CA HIS A 974 5.76 1.16 57.38
C HIS A 974 6.47 -0.18 57.58
N PHE A 975 6.54 -1.02 56.53
CA PHE A 975 7.25 -2.30 56.57
C PHE A 975 8.77 -2.15 56.43
N LEU A 976 9.25 -1.03 55.86
CA LEU A 976 10.70 -0.77 55.66
C LEU A 976 11.34 -0.03 56.82
N MET A 977 10.66 0.99 57.36
CA MET A 977 11.19 1.91 58.38
C MET A 977 10.76 1.52 59.79
N GLN A 978 9.77 0.63 59.94
CA GLN A 978 9.23 0.16 61.23
C GLN A 978 8.69 1.29 62.15
N GLN A 979 8.40 2.47 61.60
CA GLN A 979 7.77 3.62 62.26
C GLN A 979 6.77 4.33 61.31
N PRO A 980 5.73 5.02 61.83
CA PRO A 980 4.84 5.85 61.00
C PRO A 980 5.60 7.07 60.48
N GLY A 981 5.73 7.22 59.17
CA GLY A 981 6.57 8.26 58.58
C GLY A 981 5.81 9.56 58.28
N THR A 982 6.02 10.60 59.09
CA THR A 982 5.84 12.00 58.69
C THR A 982 6.79 12.91 59.48
N HIS A 983 7.43 13.84 58.75
CA HIS A 983 8.32 14.94 59.18
C HIS A 983 9.84 14.68 59.31
N LEU A 984 10.59 15.51 58.59
CA LEU A 984 12.01 15.82 58.81
C LEU A 984 12.21 16.28 60.26
N PRO A 985 13.24 15.82 60.99
CA PRO A 985 13.44 16.21 62.37
C PRO A 985 14.01 17.64 62.42
N VAL A 986 13.19 18.58 62.87
CA VAL A 986 13.64 19.81 63.52
C VAL A 986 13.39 19.59 65.02
N GLY A 987 14.41 19.87 65.83
CA GLY A 987 14.54 19.38 67.20
C GLY A 987 13.42 19.81 68.17
N ASP A 988 13.17 18.99 69.18
CA ASP A 988 13.69 19.30 70.52
C ASP A 988 13.62 18.09 71.46
N GLU A 989 14.35 18.22 72.56
CA GLU A 989 14.63 17.27 73.63
C GLU A 989 13.38 16.72 74.35
N ALA A 990 13.22 15.40 74.36
CA ALA A 990 12.72 14.59 75.49
C ALA A 990 12.54 13.13 75.05
N LEU A 991 13.33 12.20 75.60
CA LEU A 991 12.85 10.92 76.14
C LEU A 991 14.02 10.09 76.67
N SER A 992 14.04 10.04 77.99
CA SER A 992 14.90 9.27 78.86
C SER A 992 14.65 7.75 78.77
N CYS A 993 15.73 6.99 78.97
CA CYS A 993 15.83 5.60 79.44
C CYS A 993 14.70 4.60 79.09
N VAL A 994 14.87 3.81 78.02
CA VAL A 994 14.13 2.55 77.79
C VAL A 994 15.12 1.41 77.59
N LYS A 995 14.94 0.29 78.32
CA LYS A 995 15.79 -0.92 78.22
C LYS A 995 15.64 -1.57 76.83
N LEU A 996 16.75 -2.03 76.25
CA LEU A 996 16.82 -2.63 74.89
C LEU A 996 15.82 -3.78 74.65
N ASP A 997 15.53 -4.57 75.69
CA ASP A 997 14.66 -5.74 75.61
C ASP A 997 13.17 -5.38 75.45
N ASP A 998 12.73 -4.26 76.06
CA ASP A 998 11.36 -3.76 75.93
C ASP A 998 11.14 -3.07 74.59
N ARG A 999 12.19 -2.42 74.04
CA ARG A 999 12.13 -1.80 72.71
C ARG A 999 12.08 -2.86 71.60
N TYR A 1000 12.78 -3.99 71.74
CA TYR A 1000 12.69 -5.11 70.80
C TYR A 1000 11.31 -5.80 70.84
N ARG A 1001 10.72 -6.01 72.03
CA ARG A 1001 9.34 -6.51 72.16
C ARG A 1001 8.32 -5.54 71.59
N MET A 1002 8.49 -4.23 71.82
CA MET A 1002 7.64 -3.18 71.25
C MET A 1002 7.71 -3.17 69.71
N VAL A 1003 8.90 -3.27 69.12
CA VAL A 1003 9.08 -3.33 67.66
C VAL A 1003 8.46 -4.60 67.07
N ASN A 1004 8.62 -5.76 67.72
CA ASN A 1004 7.98 -7.00 67.28
C ASN A 1004 6.44 -6.97 67.43
N GLN A 1005 5.91 -6.31 68.46
CA GLN A 1005 4.47 -6.06 68.61
C GLN A 1005 3.95 -5.12 67.52
N LEU A 1006 4.70 -4.07 67.16
CA LEU A 1006 4.36 -3.18 66.04
C LEU A 1006 4.39 -3.91 64.70
N LEU A 1007 5.41 -4.75 64.45
CA LEU A 1007 5.51 -5.61 63.25
C LEU A 1007 4.36 -6.62 63.17
N SER A 1008 4.04 -7.30 64.27
CA SER A 1008 2.87 -8.19 64.36
C SER A 1008 1.57 -7.41 64.13
N GLY A 1009 1.46 -6.19 64.65
CA GLY A 1009 0.35 -5.28 64.37
C GLY A 1009 0.23 -4.92 62.89
N PHE A 1010 1.33 -4.62 62.20
CA PHE A 1010 1.33 -4.33 60.77
C PHE A 1010 0.96 -5.55 59.92
N TRP A 1011 1.41 -6.76 60.28
CA TRP A 1011 1.03 -8.00 59.59
C TRP A 1011 -0.42 -8.41 59.86
N LYS A 1012 -0.90 -8.23 61.09
CA LYS A 1012 -2.32 -8.42 61.44
C LYS A 1012 -3.20 -7.48 60.63
N ARG A 1013 -2.85 -6.18 60.59
CA ARG A 1013 -3.53 -5.18 59.76
C ARG A 1013 -3.39 -5.47 58.27
N TRP A 1014 -2.25 -5.93 57.77
CA TRP A 1014 -2.10 -6.36 56.37
C TRP A 1014 -3.01 -7.54 56.04
N SER A 1015 -3.12 -8.54 56.92
CA SER A 1015 -3.99 -9.69 56.73
C SER A 1015 -5.48 -9.28 56.74
N THR A 1016 -5.89 -8.48 57.72
CA THR A 1016 -7.30 -8.06 57.87
C THR A 1016 -7.74 -6.97 56.90
N GLU A 1017 -6.89 -5.96 56.64
CA GLU A 1017 -7.23 -4.80 55.82
C GLU A 1017 -6.84 -4.99 54.35
N TYR A 1018 -5.74 -5.69 54.03
CA TYR A 1018 -5.22 -5.80 52.67
C TYR A 1018 -5.42 -7.19 52.05
N LEU A 1019 -5.07 -8.29 52.72
CA LEU A 1019 -5.21 -9.65 52.18
C LEU A 1019 -6.68 -10.01 51.94
N CYS A 1020 -7.59 -9.60 52.84
CA CYS A 1020 -9.04 -9.74 52.64
C CYS A 1020 -9.53 -9.06 51.35
N THR A 1021 -8.96 -7.92 50.96
CA THR A 1021 -9.32 -7.25 49.69
C THR A 1021 -8.88 -8.03 48.44
N LEU A 1022 -7.90 -8.94 48.57
CA LEU A 1022 -7.46 -9.79 47.47
C LEU A 1022 -8.37 -11.00 47.24
N GLN A 1023 -9.35 -11.26 48.13
CA GLN A 1023 -10.41 -12.25 47.88
C GLN A 1023 -11.37 -11.77 46.78
N GLU A 1024 -11.63 -10.46 46.71
CA GLU A 1024 -12.47 -9.87 45.69
C GLU A 1024 -11.70 -9.74 44.37
N ARG A 1025 -12.22 -10.35 43.29
CA ARG A 1025 -11.64 -10.22 41.95
C ARG A 1025 -11.84 -8.80 41.42
N ALA A 1026 -10.94 -7.86 41.67
CA ALA A 1026 -11.15 -6.44 41.35
C ALA A 1026 -11.63 -6.09 39.91
N LYS A 1027 -11.46 -6.96 38.91
CA LYS A 1027 -11.92 -6.77 37.52
C LYS A 1027 -12.36 -8.09 36.87
N TRP A 1028 -13.21 -7.99 35.84
CA TRP A 1028 -13.70 -9.10 34.98
C TRP A 1028 -14.62 -10.10 35.71
N PHE A 1029 -15.62 -9.55 36.40
CA PHE A 1029 -16.61 -10.26 37.22
C PHE A 1029 -17.72 -11.00 36.44
N LYS A 1030 -17.88 -10.75 35.14
CA LYS A 1030 -18.97 -11.33 34.34
C LYS A 1030 -18.42 -12.39 33.41
N GLU A 1031 -19.01 -13.60 33.44
CA GLU A 1031 -18.87 -14.54 32.34
C GLU A 1031 -19.24 -13.83 31.04
N SER A 1032 -18.31 -13.83 30.09
CA SER A 1032 -18.58 -13.39 28.73
C SER A 1032 -19.69 -14.28 28.17
N LYS A 1033 -20.88 -13.70 27.89
CA LYS A 1033 -22.09 -14.41 27.43
C LYS A 1033 -21.94 -15.24 26.14
N SER A 1034 -20.78 -15.22 25.50
CA SER A 1034 -20.41 -16.10 24.41
C SER A 1034 -18.89 -16.25 24.41
N ASN A 1035 -18.39 -17.49 24.39
CA ASN A 1035 -17.01 -17.72 23.99
C ASN A 1035 -16.82 -17.19 22.56
N LEU A 1036 -15.64 -16.68 22.23
CA LEU A 1036 -15.33 -16.32 20.85
C LEU A 1036 -15.37 -17.61 20.02
N GLU A 1037 -16.13 -17.61 18.92
CA GLU A 1037 -16.32 -18.79 18.07
C GLU A 1037 -15.48 -18.69 16.79
N VAL A 1038 -15.20 -19.85 16.18
CA VAL A 1038 -14.57 -19.90 14.88
C VAL A 1038 -15.50 -19.24 13.86
N GLY A 1039 -14.96 -18.29 13.10
CA GLY A 1039 -15.71 -17.52 12.11
C GLY A 1039 -16.10 -16.11 12.53
N THR A 1040 -16.03 -15.75 13.83
CA THR A 1040 -16.33 -14.39 14.31
C THR A 1040 -15.35 -13.36 13.74
N VAL A 1041 -15.87 -12.22 13.27
CA VAL A 1041 -15.08 -11.08 12.81
C VAL A 1041 -14.72 -10.20 14.00
N VAL A 1042 -13.43 -9.96 14.20
CA VAL A 1042 -12.89 -9.19 15.31
C VAL A 1042 -11.99 -8.09 14.80
N LEU A 1043 -12.01 -6.96 15.49
CA LEU A 1043 -11.04 -5.88 15.31
C LEU A 1043 -9.84 -6.16 16.23
N VAL A 1044 -8.64 -6.29 15.65
CA VAL A 1044 -7.44 -6.75 16.35
C VAL A 1044 -6.68 -5.53 16.87
N LYS A 1045 -6.70 -5.33 18.19
CA LYS A 1045 -6.03 -4.21 18.85
C LYS A 1045 -4.51 -4.35 18.72
N SER A 1046 -3.90 -3.36 18.07
CA SER A 1046 -2.44 -3.28 17.87
C SER A 1046 -1.88 -2.06 18.59
N GLU A 1047 -0.74 -2.20 19.26
CA GLU A 1047 -0.07 -1.10 19.98
C GLU A 1047 0.70 -0.17 19.03
N THR A 1048 1.02 -0.64 17.82
CA THR A 1048 1.78 0.11 16.81
C THR A 1048 0.91 0.88 15.83
N THR A 1049 -0.42 0.71 15.89
CA THR A 1049 -1.35 1.26 14.89
C THR A 1049 -2.41 2.12 15.58
N PRO A 1050 -2.79 3.30 15.02
CA PRO A 1050 -3.82 4.16 15.62
C PRO A 1050 -5.19 3.49 15.73
N VAL A 1051 -6.02 3.92 16.70
CA VAL A 1051 -7.31 3.30 17.10
C VAL A 1051 -8.32 3.09 15.95
N LEU A 1052 -8.25 3.90 14.89
CA LEU A 1052 -9.12 3.79 13.70
C LEU A 1052 -8.51 2.98 12.54
N ARG A 1053 -7.27 2.53 12.68
CA ARG A 1053 -6.52 1.75 11.67
C ARG A 1053 -6.21 0.32 12.14
N TRP A 1054 -6.85 -0.14 13.21
CA TRP A 1054 -6.70 -1.51 13.67
C TRP A 1054 -7.24 -2.51 12.64
N PRO A 1055 -6.47 -3.56 12.31
CA PRO A 1055 -6.85 -4.50 11.28
C PRO A 1055 -8.08 -5.32 11.70
N LEU A 1056 -8.97 -5.56 10.73
CA LEU A 1056 -10.04 -6.54 10.87
C LEU A 1056 -9.47 -7.93 10.64
N GLY A 1057 -9.93 -8.90 11.41
CA GLY A 1057 -9.57 -10.29 11.24
C GLY A 1057 -10.70 -11.25 11.56
N ARG A 1058 -10.60 -12.47 11.01
CA ARG A 1058 -11.57 -13.55 11.24
C ARG A 1058 -10.92 -14.63 12.09
N ILE A 1059 -11.62 -15.11 13.11
CA ILE A 1059 -11.14 -16.20 13.95
C ILE A 1059 -11.16 -17.51 13.15
N ILE A 1060 -10.02 -18.20 13.07
CA ILE A 1060 -9.87 -19.51 12.41
C ILE A 1060 -9.90 -20.65 13.44
N GLN A 1061 -9.32 -20.43 14.62
CA GLN A 1061 -9.18 -21.46 15.66
C GLN A 1061 -9.16 -20.82 17.05
N VAL A 1062 -9.62 -21.55 18.07
CA VAL A 1062 -9.67 -21.08 19.47
C VAL A 1062 -8.92 -22.03 20.39
N PHE A 1063 -8.33 -21.48 21.47
CA PHE A 1063 -7.55 -22.21 22.46
C PHE A 1063 -8.16 -22.01 23.87
N PRO A 1064 -8.95 -22.97 24.37
CA PRO A 1064 -9.48 -22.94 25.74
C PRO A 1064 -8.44 -23.33 26.79
N GLY A 1065 -8.58 -22.81 28.02
CA GLY A 1065 -7.79 -23.23 29.19
C GLY A 1065 -8.37 -24.46 29.91
N PRO A 1066 -7.80 -24.86 31.06
CA PRO A 1066 -8.23 -26.05 31.82
C PRO A 1066 -9.68 -25.99 32.31
N ASP A 1067 -10.22 -24.78 32.45
CA ASP A 1067 -11.60 -24.47 32.83
C ASP A 1067 -12.53 -24.28 31.61
N GLY A 1068 -12.09 -24.63 30.40
CA GLY A 1068 -12.89 -24.56 29.17
C GLY A 1068 -13.03 -23.16 28.56
N ILE A 1069 -12.45 -22.11 29.15
CA ILE A 1069 -12.60 -20.72 28.69
C ILE A 1069 -11.54 -20.36 27.64
N VAL A 1070 -11.97 -19.83 26.49
CA VAL A 1070 -11.09 -19.38 25.40
C VAL A 1070 -10.26 -18.15 25.84
N ARG A 1071 -8.94 -18.32 25.97
CA ARG A 1071 -8.01 -17.25 26.35
C ARG A 1071 -7.14 -16.75 25.21
N ALA A 1072 -7.00 -17.55 24.15
CA ALA A 1072 -6.33 -17.14 22.92
C ALA A 1072 -7.07 -17.66 21.69
N ALA A 1073 -6.93 -16.95 20.57
CA ALA A 1073 -7.48 -17.36 19.28
C ALA A 1073 -6.50 -17.08 18.15
N LEU A 1074 -6.59 -17.88 17.10
CA LEU A 1074 -5.85 -17.75 15.85
C LEU A 1074 -6.69 -16.90 14.89
N VAL A 1075 -6.16 -15.76 14.45
CA VAL A 1075 -6.92 -14.76 13.69
C VAL A 1075 -6.26 -14.52 12.33
N GLN A 1076 -7.04 -14.64 11.26
CA GLN A 1076 -6.63 -14.27 9.91
C GLN A 1076 -6.87 -12.78 9.67
N THR A 1077 -5.81 -12.04 9.36
CA THR A 1077 -5.90 -10.65 8.90
C THR A 1077 -5.38 -10.55 7.46
N GLN A 1078 -5.52 -9.38 6.82
CA GLN A 1078 -4.94 -9.14 5.48
C GLN A 1078 -3.42 -9.33 5.41
N SER A 1079 -2.73 -9.20 6.54
CA SER A 1079 -1.26 -9.30 6.65
C SER A 1079 -0.74 -10.69 7.06
N GLY A 1080 -1.64 -11.65 7.30
CA GLY A 1080 -1.28 -13.01 7.73
C GLY A 1080 -2.11 -13.53 8.91
N ILE A 1081 -1.73 -14.71 9.39
CA ILE A 1081 -2.40 -15.43 10.47
C ILE A 1081 -1.60 -15.22 11.77
N PHE A 1082 -2.27 -14.77 12.82
CA PHE A 1082 -1.63 -14.46 14.10
C PHE A 1082 -2.37 -15.09 15.28
N LYS A 1083 -1.63 -15.65 16.23
CA LYS A 1083 -2.17 -16.02 17.55
C LYS A 1083 -2.26 -14.77 18.42
N ARG A 1084 -3.44 -14.50 18.98
CA ARG A 1084 -3.69 -13.31 19.82
C ARG A 1084 -4.51 -13.66 21.06
N PRO A 1085 -4.24 -13.03 22.21
CA PRO A 1085 -5.05 -13.20 23.40
C PRO A 1085 -6.41 -12.52 23.22
N THR A 1086 -7.45 -13.08 23.83
CA THR A 1086 -8.84 -12.59 23.67
C THR A 1086 -9.02 -11.13 24.10
N VAL A 1087 -8.22 -10.65 25.05
CA VAL A 1087 -8.18 -9.25 25.50
C VAL A 1087 -7.74 -8.25 24.43
N LYS A 1088 -7.13 -8.73 23.32
CA LYS A 1088 -6.75 -7.90 22.16
C LYS A 1088 -7.74 -8.06 20.99
N LEU A 1089 -8.84 -8.81 21.16
CA LEU A 1089 -9.83 -9.06 20.12
C LEU A 1089 -11.17 -8.41 20.50
N CYS A 1090 -11.67 -7.51 19.63
CA CYS A 1090 -12.93 -6.80 19.84
C CYS A 1090 -13.97 -7.26 18.80
N PRO A 1091 -14.94 -8.12 19.16
CA PRO A 1091 -15.97 -8.57 18.22
C PRO A 1091 -16.87 -7.41 17.79
N LEU A 1092 -17.15 -7.29 16.48
CA LEU A 1092 -18.04 -6.25 15.96
C LEU A 1092 -19.49 -6.45 16.45
N PRO A 1093 -20.21 -5.38 16.87
CA PRO A 1093 -21.56 -5.49 17.46
C PRO A 1093 -22.68 -5.90 16.49
N SER A 1094 -22.49 -5.73 15.18
CA SER A 1094 -23.53 -5.94 14.16
C SER A 1094 -23.39 -7.27 13.41
N GLN A 1095 -22.74 -8.25 14.03
CA GLN A 1095 -22.58 -9.59 13.46
C GLN A 1095 -23.84 -10.41 13.59
#